data_AF-A0A5N5PP51-F1
#
_entry.id   AF-A0A5N5PP51-F1
#
_cell.length_a   1.000
_cell.length_b   1.000
_cell.length_c   1.000
_cell.angle_alpha   90.00
_cell.angle_beta   90.00
_cell.angle_gamma   90.00
#
_symmetry.space_group_name_H-M   'P 1'
#
loop_
_entity.id
_entity.type
_entity.pdbx_description
1 polymer ?
#
loop_
_entity_poly.entity_id
_entity_poly.type
_entity_poly.pdbx_seq_one_letter_code
_entity_poly.pdbx_strand_id
1 'polypeptide(L)'
;MIATGCEDKNVRVYYLATSSDQPLKVFTGHTAKVFHVRWSPLREGILCSGSDDGTVRIWDYTQDACINVLSGHTAPVRGLMWNSEVPYLLTSGSWDYTIRVWDTRDGTCLDTVYDHGADVYGLTCHPSRPFTMASCSRDSTVRLWSLTPLIAPLLINILTEHSWDDIIGNTDRAMVPGAPPLLCGKVSRDIKQELDKLSSDVRTKKLRWFSECFSPPGGSHNLWDLVAVIKGQDDSLLPQNYGQGIMHMKHLVRFKTSEAQELTIVKMSKFGGGIGAPSKEERLKAAAEIHLRLGQIQRYCELMVELGEWEKALSVAPGVSMKYWKKLMQRRADQLMQEGNDDVIPYCIATGDVKKLVSFFTSRGQLKEALLVAQGACEGNIHGPAITSINHSAPTDNDNIETYTGLLHGVCRELAEWYFQEGCAVLAACCHLAVDNTELAMASLIRGNELELAVCVGTVLGESAQEATHYVLELLARKYMTTATWDLAARLLQMIPDNETLLAKLCAFYPGSSAERNDLHDKCGLPSLEECKDLAEEAHSQGEILQAVKYHLLSPEPEKALPIGIAFIKEQLSCPDWTVDSVYPILDLLSYIRTDRLVLTKCSEERNELLILCGYIGALLAIGRQYSSIVPALYEYTSQLLKRREVDLPLQIEQLSVELEAWRACTHSLNKGAEETPYTPPTEAQRAEYTLLLSRMRAEPLKGLQGPDYVTGSSLPSHSDVQISCFTGLRIQGPVFFLEDGKSSISLNDALMWAKVNPFSPLGTGIRLNPF
;
A
#
# COMPACT_ATOMS: atom_id res chain seq x y z
N MET A 1 15.85 -7.47 37.87
CA MET A 1 16.42 -6.21 38.41
C MET A 1 15.52 -5.06 37.99
N ILE A 2 15.44 -4.01 38.79
CA ILE A 2 14.79 -2.74 38.42
C ILE A 2 15.88 -1.68 38.28
N ALA A 3 15.79 -0.83 37.27
CA ALA A 3 16.64 0.36 37.15
C ALA A 3 15.78 1.62 37.26
N THR A 4 16.28 2.63 37.96
CA THR A 4 15.57 3.90 38.21
C THR A 4 16.45 5.07 37.84
N GLY A 5 15.88 6.07 37.15
CA GLY A 5 16.46 7.39 37.02
C GLY A 5 16.04 8.26 38.20
N CYS A 6 16.94 9.10 38.69
CA CYS A 6 16.68 9.93 39.86
C CYS A 6 16.95 11.42 39.59
N GLU A 7 16.26 12.27 40.34
CA GLU A 7 16.44 13.73 40.30
C GLU A 7 17.87 14.17 40.68
N ASP A 8 18.56 13.37 41.49
CA ASP A 8 19.94 13.59 41.90
C ASP A 8 20.98 13.17 40.84
N LYS A 9 20.55 13.04 39.57
CA LYS A 9 21.39 12.77 38.39
C LYS A 9 21.91 11.33 38.27
N ASN A 10 21.57 10.47 39.22
CA ASN A 10 22.08 9.11 39.27
C ASN A 10 21.10 8.11 38.67
N VAL A 11 21.64 7.03 38.09
CA VAL A 11 20.87 5.84 37.74
C VAL A 11 21.16 4.77 38.78
N ARG A 12 20.13 4.14 39.34
CA ARG A 12 20.26 3.11 40.37
C ARG A 12 19.68 1.80 39.89
N VAL A 13 20.34 0.69 40.23
CA VAL A 13 19.85 -0.66 39.95
C VAL A 13 19.55 -1.37 41.26
N TYR A 14 18.36 -1.96 41.36
CA TYR A 14 17.88 -2.71 42.52
C TYR A 14 17.63 -4.17 42.15
N TYR A 15 17.88 -5.07 43.09
CA TYR A 15 17.55 -6.48 42.96
C TYR A 15 16.36 -6.83 43.86
N LEU A 16 15.21 -7.07 43.22
CA LEU A 16 13.91 -7.26 43.89
C LEU A 16 13.86 -8.43 44.87
N ALA A 17 14.70 -9.45 44.69
CA ALA A 17 14.68 -10.61 45.57
C ALA A 17 15.41 -10.37 46.91
N THR A 18 16.16 -9.27 47.02
CA THR A 18 16.76 -8.86 48.29
C THR A 18 15.81 -7.92 49.03
N SER A 19 15.57 -8.16 50.32
CA SER A 19 14.77 -7.28 51.20
C SER A 19 15.45 -5.95 51.56
N SER A 20 16.44 -5.52 50.78
CA SER A 20 17.26 -4.33 51.04
C SER A 20 16.77 -3.14 50.22
N ASP A 21 16.76 -1.97 50.86
CA ASP A 21 16.49 -0.68 50.22
C ASP A 21 17.74 -0.09 49.52
N GLN A 22 18.89 -0.76 49.62
CA GLN A 22 20.13 -0.29 49.03
C GLN A 22 20.20 -0.66 47.54
N PRO A 23 20.61 0.28 46.68
CA PRO A 23 20.86 -0.04 45.29
C PRO A 23 22.05 -0.99 45.18
N LEU A 24 21.93 -1.99 44.32
CA LEU A 24 23.01 -2.90 43.95
C LEU A 24 24.11 -2.18 43.17
N LYS A 25 23.73 -1.20 42.34
CA LYS A 25 24.65 -0.31 41.60
C LYS A 25 24.12 1.12 41.54
N VAL A 26 25.05 2.07 41.52
CA VAL A 26 24.78 3.51 41.34
C VAL A 26 25.69 4.03 40.23
N PHE A 27 25.11 4.32 39.07
CA PHE A 27 25.82 4.96 37.98
C PHE A 27 25.75 6.48 38.12
N THR A 28 26.91 7.11 38.06
CA THR A 28 27.07 8.57 38.12
C THR A 28 27.65 9.05 36.78
N GLY A 29 27.19 10.21 36.29
CA GLY A 29 27.73 10.80 35.05
C GLY A 29 26.82 11.81 34.36
N HIS A 30 25.50 11.69 34.50
CA HIS A 30 24.60 12.74 34.05
C HIS A 30 24.82 14.04 34.85
N THR A 31 24.64 15.18 34.19
CA THR A 31 24.85 16.51 34.81
C THR A 31 23.54 17.14 35.29
N ALA A 32 22.40 16.55 34.93
CA ALA A 32 21.05 16.94 35.33
C ALA A 32 20.16 15.71 35.62
N LYS A 33 18.87 15.94 35.92
CA LYS A 33 17.93 14.92 36.39
C LYS A 33 17.76 13.80 35.37
N VAL A 34 17.67 12.55 35.85
CA VAL A 34 17.39 11.38 35.00
C VAL A 34 15.93 10.96 35.17
N PHE A 35 15.22 10.80 34.06
CA PHE A 35 13.78 10.51 34.09
C PHE A 35 13.44 9.10 33.60
N HIS A 36 13.98 8.69 32.45
CA HIS A 36 13.71 7.39 31.87
C HIS A 36 14.96 6.53 31.84
N VAL A 37 14.77 5.25 32.15
CA VAL A 37 15.81 4.22 32.08
C VAL A 37 15.20 2.97 31.44
N ARG A 38 15.92 2.34 30.51
CA ARG A 38 15.47 1.12 29.81
C ARG A 38 16.60 0.11 29.73
N TRP A 39 16.33 -1.13 30.11
CA TRP A 39 17.21 -2.26 29.82
C TRP A 39 17.18 -2.59 28.32
N SER A 40 18.32 -2.97 27.77
CA SER A 40 18.38 -3.54 26.42
C SER A 40 17.69 -4.91 26.44
N PRO A 41 16.78 -5.19 25.49
CA PRO A 41 16.11 -6.49 25.39
C PRO A 41 17.02 -7.58 24.82
N LEU A 42 18.15 -7.21 24.21
CA LEU A 42 19.05 -8.12 23.49
C LEU A 42 20.40 -8.28 24.16
N ARG A 43 20.88 -7.25 24.84
CA ARG A 43 22.20 -7.24 25.48
C ARG A 43 22.04 -7.32 27.00
N GLU A 44 22.43 -8.47 27.56
CA GLU A 44 22.40 -8.67 29.01
C GLU A 44 23.29 -7.64 29.72
N GLY A 45 22.80 -7.10 30.83
CA GLY A 45 23.55 -6.11 31.62
C GLY A 45 23.65 -4.71 31.01
N ILE A 46 23.07 -4.46 29.83
CA ILE A 46 23.13 -3.13 29.20
C ILE A 46 21.83 -2.37 29.45
N LEU A 47 21.94 -1.10 29.80
CA LEU A 47 20.81 -0.19 29.97
C LEU A 47 21.12 1.18 29.40
N CYS A 48 20.08 1.93 29.02
CA CYS A 48 20.19 3.34 28.65
C CYS A 48 19.41 4.24 29.60
N SER A 49 19.82 5.50 29.71
CA SER A 49 19.12 6.54 30.46
C SER A 49 19.06 7.87 29.72
N GLY A 50 17.98 8.61 29.90
CA GLY A 50 17.73 9.91 29.30
C GLY A 50 17.59 10.98 30.38
N SER A 51 18.17 12.15 30.13
CA SER A 51 18.39 13.19 31.13
C SER A 51 18.00 14.59 30.65
N ASP A 52 17.79 15.47 31.63
CA ASP A 52 17.63 16.92 31.43
C ASP A 52 18.88 17.60 30.86
N ASP A 53 20.03 16.91 30.84
CA ASP A 53 21.26 17.42 30.24
C ASP A 53 21.30 17.28 28.70
N GLY A 54 20.22 16.79 28.09
CA GLY A 54 20.10 16.60 26.65
C GLY A 54 20.86 15.37 26.11
N THR A 55 21.39 14.51 26.99
CA THR A 55 22.12 13.30 26.58
C THR A 55 21.34 12.03 26.88
N VAL A 56 21.62 11.01 26.08
CA VAL A 56 21.30 9.62 26.40
C VAL A 56 22.60 8.90 26.73
N ARG A 57 22.66 8.21 27.87
CA ARG A 57 23.84 7.43 28.26
C ARG A 57 23.57 5.95 28.20
N ILE A 58 24.57 5.18 27.77
CA ILE A 58 24.55 3.72 27.74
C ILE A 58 25.48 3.22 28.84
N TRP A 59 24.95 2.37 29.70
CA TRP A 59 25.65 1.82 30.86
C TRP A 59 25.81 0.32 30.71
N ASP A 60 26.98 -0.16 31.09
CA ASP A 60 27.24 -1.58 31.28
C ASP A 60 27.25 -1.89 32.77
N TYR A 61 26.24 -2.63 33.21
CA TYR A 61 26.08 -3.07 34.59
C TYR A 61 27.17 -4.04 35.04
N THR A 62 27.73 -4.83 34.14
CA THR A 62 28.79 -5.78 34.45
C THR A 62 30.14 -5.08 34.64
N GLN A 63 30.38 -4.02 33.86
CA GLN A 63 31.62 -3.22 33.92
C GLN A 63 31.54 -2.02 34.89
N ASP A 64 30.35 -1.73 35.41
CA ASP A 64 30.07 -0.56 36.24
C ASP A 64 30.45 0.77 35.57
N ALA A 65 30.22 0.86 34.26
CA ALA A 65 30.77 1.94 33.42
C ALA A 65 29.72 2.54 32.48
N CYS A 66 29.87 3.85 32.22
CA CYS A 66 29.24 4.51 31.08
C CYS A 66 30.06 4.14 29.83
N ILE A 67 29.48 3.34 28.93
CA ILE A 67 30.19 2.86 27.73
C ILE A 67 29.94 3.73 26.51
N ASN A 68 28.88 4.54 26.50
CA ASN A 68 28.61 5.49 25.42
C ASN A 68 27.77 6.68 25.92
N VAL A 69 27.96 7.87 25.32
CA VAL A 69 27.20 9.10 25.58
C VAL A 69 26.72 9.64 24.24
N LEU A 70 25.42 9.49 23.99
CA LEU A 70 24.74 9.96 22.79
C LEU A 70 24.35 11.43 23.02
N SER A 71 24.97 12.32 22.23
CA SER A 71 24.80 13.77 22.33
C SER A 71 24.22 14.32 21.03
N GLY A 72 23.27 15.25 21.13
CA GLY A 72 22.66 15.88 19.95
C GLY A 72 21.28 16.48 20.18
N HIS A 73 20.55 16.01 21.20
CA HIS A 73 19.35 16.70 21.65
C HIS A 73 19.71 18.05 22.29
N THR A 74 18.89 19.06 22.05
CA THR A 74 19.10 20.43 22.55
C THR A 74 18.24 20.75 23.78
N ALA A 75 17.40 19.80 24.20
CA ALA A 75 16.51 19.91 25.34
C ALA A 75 16.40 18.56 26.08
N PRO A 76 15.70 18.50 27.23
CA PRO A 76 15.57 17.29 28.02
C PRO A 76 15.06 16.06 27.25
N VAL A 77 15.72 14.92 27.48
CA VAL A 77 15.34 13.64 26.89
C VAL A 77 14.35 12.91 27.79
N ARG A 78 13.25 12.41 27.22
CA ARG A 78 12.18 11.70 27.94
C ARG A 78 11.84 10.37 27.29
N GLY A 79 11.66 10.34 25.97
CA GLY A 79 11.39 9.10 25.25
C GLY A 79 12.66 8.25 25.16
N LEU A 80 12.57 6.96 25.48
CA LEU A 80 13.61 5.96 25.24
C LEU A 80 12.99 4.63 24.83
N MET A 81 13.49 4.07 23.73
CA MET A 81 13.06 2.78 23.21
C MET A 81 14.23 2.05 22.56
N TRP A 82 14.50 0.82 23.00
CA TRP A 82 15.37 -0.11 22.29
C TRP A 82 14.58 -0.86 21.22
N ASN A 83 15.21 -1.13 20.08
CA ASN A 83 14.69 -2.11 19.13
C ASN A 83 14.81 -3.54 19.72
N SER A 84 13.84 -4.40 19.42
CA SER A 84 13.79 -5.78 19.94
C SER A 84 14.43 -6.82 19.02
N GLU A 85 14.95 -6.43 17.85
CA GLU A 85 15.66 -7.30 16.91
C GLU A 85 17.09 -6.85 16.61
N VAL A 86 17.36 -5.55 16.49
CA VAL A 86 18.67 -4.97 16.17
C VAL A 86 19.34 -4.43 17.44
N PRO A 87 20.43 -5.07 17.95
CA PRO A 87 20.98 -4.78 19.28
C PRO A 87 21.51 -3.36 19.51
N TYR A 88 22.01 -2.71 18.46
CA TYR A 88 22.61 -1.39 18.57
C TYR A 88 21.61 -0.25 18.39
N LEU A 89 20.40 -0.53 17.90
CA LEU A 89 19.44 0.48 17.48
C LEU A 89 18.64 1.00 18.68
N LEU A 90 18.83 2.28 18.99
CA LEU A 90 18.15 2.98 20.08
C LEU A 90 17.43 4.21 19.53
N THR A 91 16.22 4.47 20.01
CA THR A 91 15.45 5.67 19.66
C THR A 91 15.20 6.51 20.91
N SER A 92 15.35 7.83 20.79
CA SER A 92 15.06 8.79 21.85
C SER A 92 14.11 9.90 21.39
N GLY A 93 13.29 10.38 22.32
CA GLY A 93 12.37 11.49 22.13
C GLY A 93 12.66 12.60 23.14
N SER A 94 12.59 13.85 22.70
CA SER A 94 13.06 15.00 23.47
C SER A 94 12.06 16.16 23.45
N TRP A 95 12.26 17.06 24.41
CA TRP A 95 11.58 18.35 24.47
C TRP A 95 12.04 19.34 23.39
N ASP A 96 13.02 18.98 22.56
CA ASP A 96 13.40 19.74 21.36
C ASP A 96 12.52 19.40 20.15
N TYR A 97 11.45 18.64 20.39
CA TYR A 97 10.43 18.20 19.44
C TYR A 97 10.92 17.13 18.46
N THR A 98 12.17 16.68 18.62
CA THR A 98 12.75 15.68 17.74
C THR A 98 12.66 14.26 18.30
N ILE A 99 12.58 13.31 17.37
CA ILE A 99 12.92 11.92 17.63
C ILE A 99 14.26 11.65 16.96
N ARG A 100 15.21 11.05 17.70
CA ARG A 100 16.52 10.65 17.16
C ARG A 100 16.66 9.15 17.19
N VAL A 101 17.25 8.60 16.14
CA VAL A 101 17.62 7.19 16.05
C VAL A 101 19.13 7.09 16.08
N TRP A 102 19.65 6.19 16.90
CA TRP A 102 21.06 6.09 17.22
C TRP A 102 21.61 4.70 16.93
N ASP A 103 22.85 4.68 16.46
CA ASP A 103 23.73 3.53 16.55
C ASP A 103 24.54 3.61 17.85
N THR A 104 24.29 2.68 18.76
CA THR A 104 24.98 2.69 20.06
C THR A 104 26.39 2.10 20.02
N ARG A 105 26.87 1.60 18.87
CA ARG A 105 28.25 1.09 18.70
C ARG A 105 29.27 2.22 18.75
N ASP A 106 29.01 3.28 18.00
CA ASP A 106 29.88 4.45 17.85
C ASP A 106 29.22 5.76 18.31
N GLY A 107 27.93 5.72 18.65
CA GLY A 107 27.17 6.87 19.11
C GLY A 107 26.65 7.76 17.99
N THR A 108 26.70 7.30 16.73
CA THR A 108 26.21 8.07 15.59
C THR A 108 24.70 8.22 15.61
N CYS A 109 24.22 9.41 15.25
CA CYS A 109 22.80 9.67 15.03
C CYS A 109 22.47 9.25 13.59
N LEU A 110 21.75 8.13 13.43
CA LEU A 110 21.35 7.58 12.14
C LEU A 110 20.25 8.43 11.49
N ASP A 111 19.34 8.97 12.30
CA ASP A 111 18.23 9.80 11.80
C ASP A 111 17.76 10.80 12.86
N THR A 112 17.22 11.94 12.41
CA THR A 112 16.56 12.94 13.26
C THR A 112 15.27 13.40 12.60
N VAL A 113 14.15 13.07 13.24
CA VAL A 113 12.80 13.39 12.79
C VAL A 113 12.32 14.65 13.49
N TYR A 114 11.92 15.65 12.71
CA TYR A 114 11.49 16.98 13.16
C TYR A 114 9.96 17.19 13.08
N ASP A 115 9.21 16.10 13.01
CA ASP A 115 7.83 16.15 12.57
C ASP A 115 6.86 16.56 13.70
N HIS A 116 7.18 16.23 14.96
CA HIS A 116 6.38 16.63 16.12
C HIS A 116 6.47 18.15 16.36
N GLY A 117 5.34 18.77 16.72
CA GLY A 117 5.28 20.22 16.96
C GLY A 117 5.59 20.64 18.41
N ALA A 118 5.83 19.66 19.29
CA ALA A 118 6.10 19.87 20.71
C ALA A 118 6.81 18.66 21.32
N ASP A 119 7.08 18.72 22.63
CA ASP A 119 7.79 17.73 23.44
C ASP A 119 7.40 16.28 23.13
N VAL A 120 8.38 15.44 22.80
CA VAL A 120 8.19 13.99 22.62
C VAL A 120 8.61 13.26 23.90
N TYR A 121 7.67 12.59 24.55
CA TYR A 121 7.93 11.92 25.84
C TYR A 121 7.60 10.43 25.88
N GLY A 122 6.76 9.92 24.97
CA GLY A 122 6.47 8.49 24.88
C GLY A 122 6.95 7.89 23.57
N LEU A 123 7.65 6.76 23.67
CA LEU A 123 8.06 5.91 22.55
C LEU A 123 7.77 4.46 22.89
N THR A 124 7.21 3.71 21.93
CA THR A 124 6.99 2.26 22.06
C THR A 124 7.10 1.57 20.70
N CYS A 125 7.53 0.31 20.71
CA CYS A 125 7.54 -0.56 19.54
C CYS A 125 6.37 -1.55 19.60
N HIS A 126 5.95 -2.05 18.43
CA HIS A 126 4.97 -3.11 18.36
C HIS A 126 5.62 -4.45 18.74
N PRO A 127 4.99 -5.26 19.62
CA PRO A 127 5.63 -6.45 20.19
C PRO A 127 5.92 -7.57 19.17
N SER A 128 5.12 -7.68 18.10
CA SER A 128 5.35 -8.65 17.01
C SER A 128 5.80 -8.03 15.70
N ARG A 129 5.92 -6.69 15.64
CA ARG A 129 6.35 -5.95 14.43
C ARG A 129 7.47 -4.99 14.86
N PRO A 130 8.69 -5.52 15.05
CA PRO A 130 9.79 -4.82 15.73
C PRO A 130 10.23 -3.53 15.02
N PHE A 131 9.79 -3.29 13.79
CA PHE A 131 10.11 -2.10 12.99
C PHE A 131 8.94 -1.12 12.86
N THR A 132 7.81 -1.38 13.54
CA THR A 132 6.72 -0.41 13.70
C THR A 132 6.80 0.20 15.09
N MET A 133 6.88 1.53 15.16
CA MET A 133 6.90 2.26 16.44
C MET A 133 5.82 3.33 16.49
N ALA A 134 5.44 3.70 17.71
CA ALA A 134 4.55 4.81 17.98
C ALA A 134 5.25 5.83 18.88
N SER A 135 5.00 7.11 18.60
CA SER A 135 5.39 8.23 19.46
C SER A 135 4.17 9.00 19.92
N CYS A 136 4.27 9.64 21.09
CA CYS A 136 3.30 10.64 21.54
C CYS A 136 3.99 11.93 21.95
N SER A 137 3.32 13.04 21.69
CA SER A 137 3.84 14.38 21.93
C SER A 137 2.83 15.27 22.65
N ARG A 138 3.32 16.38 23.20
CA ARG A 138 2.48 17.46 23.77
C ARG A 138 1.69 18.20 22.68
N ASP A 139 1.98 17.95 21.41
CA ASP A 139 1.22 18.46 20.25
C ASP A 139 -0.18 17.82 20.09
N SER A 140 -0.60 17.00 21.07
CA SER A 140 -1.88 16.26 21.09
C SER A 140 -1.98 15.17 20.02
N THR A 141 -0.85 14.74 19.44
CA THR A 141 -0.82 13.67 18.43
C THR A 141 -0.10 12.41 18.90
N VAL A 142 -0.57 11.28 18.35
CA VAL A 142 0.16 10.01 18.32
C VAL A 142 0.52 9.74 16.88
N ARG A 143 1.79 9.40 16.61
CA ARG A 143 2.28 9.11 15.26
C ARG A 143 2.83 7.71 15.19
N LEU A 144 2.63 7.07 14.03
CA LEU A 144 3.18 5.77 13.70
C LEU A 144 4.35 5.95 12.74
N TRP A 145 5.42 5.19 12.99
CA TRP A 145 6.65 5.25 12.20
C TRP A 145 7.08 3.86 11.79
N SER A 146 7.75 3.81 10.64
CA SER A 146 8.44 2.63 10.14
C SER A 146 9.95 2.81 10.27
N LEU A 147 10.62 1.85 10.91
CA LEU A 147 12.08 1.76 10.97
C LEU A 147 12.65 0.91 9.83
N THR A 148 11.81 0.45 8.90
CA THR A 148 12.20 -0.40 7.76
C THR A 148 13.31 0.20 6.89
N PRO A 149 13.38 1.52 6.63
CA PRO A 149 14.50 2.09 5.88
C PRO A 149 15.88 1.79 6.50
N LEU A 150 15.96 1.66 7.82
CA LEU A 150 17.22 1.39 8.55
C LEU A 150 17.65 -0.07 8.49
N ILE A 151 16.75 -0.98 8.12
CA ILE A 151 17.00 -2.43 8.00
C ILE A 151 16.78 -2.96 6.58
N ALA A 152 16.65 -2.07 5.60
CA ALA A 152 16.48 -2.43 4.21
C ALA A 152 17.47 -3.51 3.70
N PRO A 153 18.78 -3.48 4.04
CA PRO A 153 19.71 -4.54 3.66
C PRO A 153 19.28 -5.95 4.05
N LEU A 154 18.69 -6.10 5.24
CA LEU A 154 18.20 -7.39 5.72
C LEU A 154 17.04 -7.91 4.89
N LEU A 155 16.11 -7.02 4.53
CA LEU A 155 14.96 -7.38 3.70
C LEU A 155 15.42 -7.84 2.32
N ILE A 156 16.39 -7.15 1.71
CA ILE A 156 16.96 -7.57 0.42
C ILE A 156 17.72 -8.88 0.53
N ASN A 157 18.49 -9.10 1.59
CA ASN A 157 19.14 -10.39 1.84
C ASN A 157 18.11 -11.55 1.94
N ILE A 158 16.94 -11.29 2.54
CA ILE A 158 15.84 -12.26 2.61
C ILE A 158 15.26 -12.53 1.22
N LEU A 159 15.00 -11.48 0.43
CA LEU A 159 14.46 -11.58 -0.94
C LEU A 159 15.40 -12.33 -1.90
N THR A 160 16.70 -12.05 -1.81
CA THR A 160 17.75 -12.61 -2.66
C THR A 160 18.33 -13.93 -2.13
N GLU A 161 17.64 -14.58 -1.19
CA GLU A 161 17.96 -15.91 -0.64
C GLU A 161 19.37 -16.05 -0.05
N HIS A 162 19.89 -15.00 0.58
CA HIS A 162 21.17 -15.08 1.28
C HIS A 162 21.12 -16.03 2.47
N SER A 163 22.32 -16.41 2.90
CA SER A 163 22.53 -17.32 4.02
C SER A 163 21.93 -16.76 5.31
N TRP A 164 21.59 -17.64 6.25
CA TRP A 164 21.12 -17.20 7.56
C TRP A 164 22.14 -16.35 8.30
N ASP A 165 23.44 -16.52 8.04
CA ASP A 165 24.52 -15.79 8.71
C ASP A 165 24.57 -14.30 8.33
N ASP A 166 23.93 -13.93 7.22
CA ASP A 166 23.79 -12.55 6.71
C ASP A 166 22.45 -11.90 7.12
N ILE A 167 21.57 -12.66 7.79
CA ILE A 167 20.22 -12.21 8.18
C ILE A 167 20.07 -12.24 9.70
N ILE A 168 20.44 -13.36 10.33
CA ILE A 168 20.29 -13.63 11.76
C ILE A 168 21.67 -13.86 12.37
N GLY A 169 21.95 -13.15 13.45
CA GLY A 169 23.24 -13.19 14.12
C GLY A 169 23.15 -13.23 15.64
N ASN A 170 24.32 -13.16 16.28
CA ASN A 170 24.44 -12.90 17.69
C ASN A 170 24.75 -11.42 17.95
N THR A 171 24.56 -11.00 19.20
CA THR A 171 24.82 -9.62 19.61
C THR A 171 26.27 -9.21 19.38
N ASP A 172 27.23 -10.11 19.59
CA ASP A 172 28.65 -9.77 19.50
C ASP A 172 29.06 -9.38 18.08
N ARG A 173 28.61 -10.12 17.06
CA ARG A 173 28.83 -9.77 15.65
C ARG A 173 28.09 -8.50 15.27
N ALA A 174 26.84 -8.35 15.70
CA ALA A 174 26.01 -7.18 15.39
C ALA A 174 26.54 -5.88 16.01
N MET A 175 27.25 -5.97 17.15
CA MET A 175 27.80 -4.82 17.87
C MET A 175 29.19 -4.37 17.36
N VAL A 176 29.77 -5.05 16.37
CA VAL A 176 31.02 -4.58 15.74
C VAL A 176 30.75 -3.28 14.95
N PRO A 177 31.48 -2.18 15.20
CA PRO A 177 31.32 -0.93 14.45
C PRO A 177 31.48 -1.15 12.94
N GLY A 178 30.56 -0.59 12.15
CA GLY A 178 30.55 -0.73 10.69
C GLY A 178 30.06 -2.08 10.15
N ALA A 179 29.74 -3.06 11.01
CA ALA A 179 29.14 -4.31 10.56
C ALA A 179 27.71 -4.09 10.01
N PRO A 180 27.28 -4.91 9.02
CA PRO A 180 25.90 -4.85 8.52
C PRO A 180 24.88 -5.19 9.61
N PRO A 181 23.64 -4.71 9.49
CA PRO A 181 22.58 -5.03 10.44
C PRO A 181 22.32 -6.54 10.47
N LEU A 182 22.11 -7.09 11.67
CA LEU A 182 21.75 -8.50 11.90
C LEU A 182 20.57 -8.59 12.88
N LEU A 183 19.62 -9.47 12.58
CA LEU A 183 18.51 -9.75 13.47
C LEU A 183 18.97 -10.69 14.59
N CYS A 184 18.81 -10.27 15.84
CA CYS A 184 19.27 -10.98 17.01
C CYS A 184 18.14 -11.29 18.00
N GLY A 185 16.91 -10.85 17.70
CA GLY A 185 15.79 -10.90 18.62
C GLY A 185 15.01 -12.20 18.58
N LYS A 186 13.97 -12.23 19.40
CA LYS A 186 13.14 -13.41 19.57
C LYS A 186 12.31 -13.70 18.31
N VAL A 187 11.78 -12.68 17.65
CA VAL A 187 10.86 -12.85 16.51
C VAL A 187 11.59 -13.52 15.36
N SER A 188 12.79 -13.03 15.00
CA SER A 188 13.58 -13.66 13.92
C SER A 188 14.06 -15.06 14.25
N ARG A 189 14.44 -15.33 15.51
CA ARG A 189 14.84 -16.68 15.97
C ARG A 189 13.69 -17.67 15.94
N ASP A 190 12.50 -17.26 16.39
CA ASP A 190 11.30 -18.08 16.34
C ASP A 190 10.95 -18.41 14.88
N ILE A 191 11.02 -17.42 13.97
CA ILE A 191 10.84 -17.62 12.52
C ILE A 191 11.84 -18.65 11.97
N LYS A 192 13.13 -18.49 12.27
CA LYS A 192 14.16 -19.44 11.82
C LYS A 192 13.90 -20.85 12.34
N GLN A 193 13.59 -20.98 13.62
CA GLN A 193 13.32 -22.28 14.25
C GLN A 193 12.11 -22.98 13.61
N GLU A 194 11.04 -22.25 13.28
CA GLU A 194 9.90 -22.81 12.58
C GLU A 194 10.22 -23.16 11.13
N LEU A 195 11.05 -22.36 10.43
CA LEU A 195 11.48 -22.67 9.06
C LEU A 195 12.38 -23.91 9.00
N ASP A 196 13.30 -24.06 9.95
CA ASP A 196 14.22 -25.21 10.02
C ASP A 196 13.47 -26.55 10.26
N LYS A 197 12.23 -26.50 10.76
CA LYS A 197 11.37 -27.69 10.92
C LYS A 197 10.66 -28.13 9.64
N LEU A 198 10.61 -27.27 8.62
CA LEU A 198 9.84 -27.52 7.39
C LEU A 198 10.66 -28.28 6.35
N SER A 199 10.01 -29.21 5.66
CA SER A 199 10.59 -29.95 4.54
C SER A 199 10.18 -29.40 3.16
N SER A 200 9.11 -28.60 3.08
CA SER A 200 8.59 -27.97 1.85
C SER A 200 8.17 -26.52 2.10
N ASP A 201 8.04 -25.73 1.03
CA ASP A 201 7.57 -24.32 1.04
C ASP A 201 8.37 -23.35 1.91
N VAL A 202 9.64 -23.67 2.19
CA VAL A 202 10.51 -22.88 3.05
C VAL A 202 10.63 -21.44 2.54
N ARG A 203 10.84 -21.25 1.23
CA ARG A 203 10.95 -19.91 0.61
C ARG A 203 9.66 -19.11 0.81
N THR A 204 8.51 -19.69 0.49
CA THR A 204 7.20 -19.04 0.62
C THR A 204 6.93 -18.61 2.06
N LYS A 205 7.15 -19.49 3.04
CA LYS A 205 6.95 -19.16 4.45
C LYS A 205 7.98 -18.16 4.97
N LYS A 206 9.23 -18.23 4.50
CA LYS A 206 10.28 -17.24 4.82
C LYS A 206 9.84 -15.84 4.37
N LEU A 207 9.42 -15.69 3.12
CA LEU A 207 8.95 -14.42 2.57
C LEU A 207 7.70 -13.91 3.31
N ARG A 208 6.74 -14.81 3.59
CA ARG A 208 5.54 -14.47 4.36
C ARG A 208 5.87 -13.94 5.75
N TRP A 209 6.58 -14.71 6.57
CA TRP A 209 6.79 -14.36 7.97
C TRP A 209 7.68 -13.14 8.16
N PHE A 210 8.70 -12.95 7.30
CA PHE A 210 9.52 -11.73 7.37
C PHE A 210 8.81 -10.49 6.84
N SER A 211 8.05 -10.59 5.74
CA SER A 211 7.27 -9.43 5.28
C SER A 211 6.19 -9.04 6.30
N GLU A 212 5.52 -10.01 6.94
CA GLU A 212 4.61 -9.73 8.05
C GLU A 212 5.32 -9.07 9.25
N CYS A 213 6.58 -9.42 9.53
CA CYS A 213 7.37 -8.81 10.61
C CYS A 213 7.76 -7.35 10.32
N PHE A 214 8.07 -7.04 9.06
CA PHE A 214 8.58 -5.74 8.62
C PHE A 214 7.48 -4.76 8.19
N SER A 215 6.34 -5.24 7.68
CA SER A 215 5.25 -4.38 7.25
C SER A 215 4.51 -3.76 8.45
N PRO A 216 3.99 -2.53 8.31
CA PRO A 216 3.07 -1.98 9.29
C PRO A 216 1.76 -2.80 9.34
N PRO A 217 0.97 -2.68 10.42
CA PRO A 217 -0.37 -3.27 10.45
C PRO A 217 -1.24 -2.60 9.39
N GLY A 218 -1.50 -3.30 8.28
CA GLY A 218 -2.22 -2.72 7.13
C GLY A 218 -2.85 -3.76 6.20
N GLY A 219 -3.06 -5.00 6.65
CA GLY A 219 -3.66 -6.07 5.84
C GLY A 219 -2.68 -7.07 5.26
N SER A 220 -1.37 -6.98 5.56
CA SER A 220 -0.36 -7.93 5.05
C SER A 220 -0.66 -9.40 5.38
N HIS A 221 -1.18 -9.68 6.58
CA HIS A 221 -1.65 -11.04 6.94
C HIS A 221 -2.78 -11.51 6.01
N ASN A 222 -3.78 -10.66 5.79
CA ASN A 222 -4.91 -10.97 4.93
C ASN A 222 -4.45 -11.20 3.48
N LEU A 223 -3.50 -10.39 3.00
CA LEU A 223 -2.89 -10.54 1.68
C LEU A 223 -2.26 -11.92 1.54
N TRP A 224 -1.45 -12.34 2.51
CA TRP A 224 -0.81 -13.66 2.51
C TRP A 224 -1.79 -14.82 2.64
N ASP A 225 -2.89 -14.64 3.39
CA ASP A 225 -3.95 -15.65 3.45
C ASP A 225 -4.62 -15.81 2.09
N LEU A 226 -4.87 -14.73 1.35
CA LEU A 226 -5.42 -14.80 -0.01
C LEU A 226 -4.43 -15.42 -1.00
N VAL A 227 -3.14 -15.07 -0.93
CA VAL A 227 -2.09 -15.71 -1.74
C VAL A 227 -2.04 -17.21 -1.49
N ALA A 228 -2.14 -17.65 -0.22
CA ALA A 228 -2.19 -19.05 0.14
C ALA A 228 -3.40 -19.78 -0.48
N VAL A 229 -4.59 -19.15 -0.47
CA VAL A 229 -5.79 -19.68 -1.12
C VAL A 229 -5.62 -19.80 -2.64
N ILE A 230 -5.04 -18.78 -3.29
CA ILE A 230 -4.77 -18.79 -4.74
C ILE A 230 -3.80 -19.92 -5.12
N LYS A 231 -2.78 -20.15 -4.28
CA LYS A 231 -1.81 -21.26 -4.47
C LYS A 231 -2.36 -22.64 -4.08
N GLY A 232 -3.62 -22.73 -3.68
CA GLY A 232 -4.30 -23.99 -3.41
C GLY A 232 -3.95 -24.61 -2.05
N GLN A 233 -3.59 -23.81 -1.05
CA GLN A 233 -3.45 -24.29 0.32
C GLN A 233 -4.79 -24.89 0.82
N ASP A 234 -4.72 -25.97 1.60
CA ASP A 234 -5.89 -26.57 2.23
C ASP A 234 -6.60 -25.58 3.16
N ASP A 235 -7.92 -25.44 2.99
CA ASP A 235 -8.83 -24.63 3.80
C ASP A 235 -8.67 -24.88 5.30
N SER A 236 -8.32 -26.11 5.69
CA SER A 236 -8.12 -26.49 7.10
C SER A 236 -6.95 -25.76 7.78
N LEU A 237 -6.01 -25.27 6.99
CA LEU A 237 -4.81 -24.57 7.44
C LEU A 237 -4.98 -23.04 7.48
N LEU A 238 -6.16 -22.53 7.11
CA LEU A 238 -6.45 -21.10 7.21
C LEU A 238 -6.57 -20.68 8.68
N PRO A 239 -6.11 -19.46 9.02
CA PRO A 239 -6.12 -19.01 10.40
C PRO A 239 -7.56 -18.70 10.87
N GLN A 240 -7.81 -18.80 12.17
CA GLN A 240 -9.15 -18.60 12.76
C GLN A 240 -9.72 -17.20 12.50
N ASN A 241 -8.86 -16.20 12.34
CA ASN A 241 -9.24 -14.83 12.05
C ASN A 241 -9.43 -14.55 10.54
N TYR A 242 -9.27 -15.53 9.65
CA TYR A 242 -9.46 -15.37 8.20
C TYR A 242 -10.82 -14.73 7.86
N GLY A 243 -11.88 -15.11 8.58
CA GLY A 243 -13.23 -14.57 8.38
C GLY A 243 -13.42 -13.10 8.79
N GLN A 244 -12.43 -12.48 9.45
CA GLN A 244 -12.47 -11.06 9.85
C GLN A 244 -11.93 -10.11 8.77
N GLY A 245 -11.19 -10.64 7.79
CA GLY A 245 -10.63 -9.88 6.67
C GLY A 245 -11.45 -9.97 5.39
N ILE A 246 -10.87 -9.47 4.30
CA ILE A 246 -11.34 -9.68 2.94
C ILE A 246 -11.14 -11.16 2.60
N MET A 247 -12.25 -11.86 2.33
CA MET A 247 -12.24 -13.29 2.01
C MET A 247 -12.23 -13.54 0.52
N HIS A 248 -11.58 -14.62 0.11
CA HIS A 248 -11.65 -15.14 -1.25
C HIS A 248 -13.08 -15.56 -1.61
N MET A 249 -13.50 -15.33 -2.86
CA MET A 249 -14.86 -15.63 -3.35
C MET A 249 -15.27 -17.09 -3.14
N LYS A 250 -14.31 -18.03 -3.24
CA LYS A 250 -14.49 -19.47 -2.96
C LYS A 250 -15.04 -19.75 -1.55
N HIS A 251 -14.70 -18.90 -0.57
CA HIS A 251 -15.01 -19.12 0.85
C HIS A 251 -16.14 -18.23 1.36
N LEU A 252 -16.40 -17.11 0.69
CA LEU A 252 -17.31 -16.06 1.16
C LEU A 252 -18.71 -16.59 1.53
N VAL A 253 -19.36 -17.32 0.63
CA VAL A 253 -20.72 -17.86 0.86
C VAL A 253 -20.74 -18.86 2.03
N ARG A 254 -19.73 -19.73 2.10
CA ARG A 254 -19.60 -20.76 3.15
C ARG A 254 -19.41 -20.11 4.52
N PHE A 255 -18.47 -19.17 4.64
CA PHE A 255 -18.19 -18.47 5.89
C PHE A 255 -19.37 -17.63 6.34
N LYS A 256 -20.00 -16.86 5.45
CA LYS A 256 -21.21 -16.09 5.78
C LYS A 256 -22.39 -16.97 6.17
N THR A 257 -22.53 -18.16 5.57
CA THR A 257 -23.54 -19.13 6.01
C THR A 257 -23.24 -19.64 7.43
N SER A 258 -21.97 -19.95 7.75
CA SER A 258 -21.55 -20.37 9.08
C SER A 258 -21.76 -19.27 10.13
N GLU A 259 -21.39 -18.02 9.82
CA GLU A 259 -21.61 -16.84 10.66
C GLU A 259 -23.10 -16.67 10.99
N ALA A 260 -23.97 -16.77 9.98
CA ALA A 260 -25.41 -16.72 10.17
C ALA A 260 -25.91 -17.87 11.07
N GLN A 261 -25.39 -19.09 10.88
CA GLN A 261 -25.73 -20.24 11.72
C GLN A 261 -25.29 -20.01 13.18
N GLU A 262 -24.07 -19.52 13.43
CA GLU A 262 -23.58 -19.22 14.76
C GLU A 262 -24.46 -18.19 15.47
N LEU A 263 -24.84 -17.11 14.78
CA LEU A 263 -25.76 -16.11 15.31
C LEU A 263 -27.12 -16.71 15.70
N THR A 264 -27.58 -17.77 15.04
CA THR A 264 -28.81 -18.51 15.41
C THR A 264 -28.59 -19.54 16.52
N ILE A 265 -27.41 -20.16 16.61
CA ILE A 265 -27.13 -21.30 17.49
C ILE A 265 -26.78 -20.89 18.92
N VAL A 266 -26.20 -19.70 19.16
CA VAL A 266 -25.76 -19.25 20.49
C VAL A 266 -26.93 -19.28 21.50
N LYS A 267 -27.06 -20.42 22.17
CA LYS A 267 -28.03 -20.71 23.22
C LYS A 267 -27.57 -20.05 24.51
N MET A 268 -28.37 -19.08 24.98
CA MET A 268 -28.62 -18.76 26.39
C MET A 268 -27.45 -19.05 27.35
N SER A 269 -26.35 -18.29 27.26
CA SER A 269 -25.56 -18.07 28.48
C SER A 269 -26.43 -17.25 29.43
N LYS A 270 -26.82 -17.85 30.56
CA LYS A 270 -27.50 -17.16 31.68
C LYS A 270 -26.64 -16.07 32.30
N PHE A 271 -25.36 -15.99 31.94
CA PHE A 271 -24.52 -14.85 32.25
C PHE A 271 -24.72 -13.81 31.16
N GLY A 272 -25.43 -12.75 31.52
CA GLY A 272 -25.63 -11.57 30.68
C GLY A 272 -24.31 -11.16 30.05
N GLY A 273 -24.31 -11.06 28.72
CA GLY A 273 -23.24 -10.36 28.03
C GLY A 273 -23.13 -8.98 28.67
N GLY A 274 -21.89 -8.54 28.93
CA GLY A 274 -21.63 -7.24 29.54
C GLY A 274 -22.37 -6.11 28.83
N ILE A 275 -22.49 -4.96 29.49
CA ILE A 275 -23.11 -3.74 28.94
C ILE A 275 -22.59 -3.54 27.50
N GLY A 276 -23.46 -3.73 26.50
CA GLY A 276 -23.11 -3.63 25.07
C GLY A 276 -23.22 -4.91 24.22
N ALA A 277 -23.52 -6.09 24.79
CA ALA A 277 -23.74 -7.29 23.98
C ALA A 277 -25.08 -7.26 23.22
N PRO A 278 -25.13 -7.60 21.92
CA PRO A 278 -26.34 -7.47 21.11
C PRO A 278 -27.46 -8.37 21.65
N SER A 279 -28.68 -7.86 21.62
CA SER A 279 -29.86 -8.57 22.10
C SER A 279 -30.11 -9.83 21.26
N LYS A 280 -30.87 -10.79 21.82
CA LYS A 280 -31.24 -12.01 21.07
C LYS A 280 -31.94 -11.65 19.75
N GLU A 281 -32.80 -10.63 19.80
CA GLU A 281 -33.54 -10.15 18.65
C GLU A 281 -32.61 -9.57 17.57
N GLU A 282 -31.64 -8.75 17.96
CA GLU A 282 -30.63 -8.17 17.05
C GLU A 282 -29.79 -9.24 16.36
N ARG A 283 -29.37 -10.29 17.07
CA ARG A 283 -28.59 -11.39 16.48
C ARG A 283 -29.39 -12.19 15.47
N LEU A 284 -30.65 -12.49 15.77
CA LEU A 284 -31.53 -13.20 14.84
C LEU A 284 -31.85 -12.33 13.61
N LYS A 285 -32.03 -11.02 13.78
CA LYS A 285 -32.18 -10.07 12.66
C LYS A 285 -30.93 -10.04 11.79
N ALA A 286 -29.74 -9.98 12.38
CA ALA A 286 -28.47 -10.02 11.66
C ALA A 286 -28.29 -11.35 10.90
N ALA A 287 -28.59 -12.49 11.53
CA ALA A 287 -28.54 -13.80 10.88
C ALA A 287 -29.50 -13.89 9.68
N ALA A 288 -30.73 -13.40 9.85
CA ALA A 288 -31.72 -13.39 8.79
C ALA A 288 -31.26 -12.53 7.60
N GLU A 289 -30.74 -11.33 7.86
CA GLU A 289 -30.21 -10.44 6.82
C GLU A 289 -29.08 -11.11 6.01
N ILE A 290 -28.18 -11.85 6.67
CA ILE A 290 -27.14 -12.62 5.97
C ILE A 290 -27.78 -13.70 5.09
N HIS A 291 -28.72 -14.49 5.61
CA HIS A 291 -29.40 -15.52 4.83
C HIS A 291 -30.14 -14.94 3.61
N LEU A 292 -30.75 -13.76 3.76
CA LEU A 292 -31.41 -13.07 2.64
C LEU A 292 -30.42 -12.67 1.55
N ARG A 293 -29.29 -12.06 1.92
CA ARG A 293 -28.22 -11.66 0.97
C ARG A 293 -27.58 -12.85 0.26
N LEU A 294 -27.53 -14.01 0.91
CA LEU A 294 -27.06 -15.27 0.32
C LEU A 294 -28.11 -15.97 -0.57
N GLY A 295 -29.31 -15.40 -0.72
CA GLY A 295 -30.41 -16.02 -1.47
C GLY A 295 -31.08 -17.20 -0.75
N GLN A 296 -30.79 -17.44 0.53
CA GLN A 296 -31.39 -18.48 1.35
C GLN A 296 -32.74 -18.03 1.92
N ILE A 297 -33.68 -17.71 1.03
CA ILE A 297 -34.95 -17.04 1.33
C ILE A 297 -35.80 -17.83 2.34
N GLN A 298 -35.83 -19.18 2.23
CA GLN A 298 -36.60 -20.00 3.17
C GLN A 298 -36.13 -19.80 4.62
N ARG A 299 -34.82 -19.75 4.84
CA ARG A 299 -34.24 -19.58 6.18
C ARG A 299 -34.50 -18.19 6.74
N TYR A 300 -34.44 -17.16 5.88
CA TYR A 300 -34.85 -15.81 6.24
C TYR A 300 -36.31 -15.76 6.71
N CYS A 301 -37.25 -16.37 5.95
CA CYS A 301 -38.66 -16.39 6.33
C CYS A 301 -38.90 -17.08 7.67
N GLU A 302 -38.22 -18.20 7.93
CA GLU A 302 -38.29 -18.89 9.22
C GLU A 302 -37.85 -17.99 10.38
N LEU A 303 -36.72 -17.28 10.24
CA LEU A 303 -36.21 -16.38 11.27
C LEU A 303 -37.09 -15.14 11.47
N MET A 304 -37.63 -14.56 10.38
CA MET A 304 -38.55 -13.41 10.48
C MET A 304 -39.87 -13.78 11.16
N VAL A 305 -40.37 -15.01 10.94
CA VAL A 305 -41.53 -15.54 11.66
C VAL A 305 -41.23 -15.71 13.15
N GLU A 306 -40.04 -16.20 13.52
CA GLU A 306 -39.62 -16.30 14.93
C GLU A 306 -39.51 -14.93 15.62
N LEU A 307 -39.18 -13.89 14.85
CA LEU A 307 -39.13 -12.49 15.28
C LEU A 307 -40.51 -11.80 15.30
N GLY A 308 -41.57 -12.44 14.80
CA GLY A 308 -42.91 -11.86 14.67
C GLY A 308 -43.08 -10.89 13.49
N GLU A 309 -42.09 -10.78 12.60
CA GLU A 309 -42.03 -9.88 11.45
C GLU A 309 -42.66 -10.53 10.21
N TRP A 310 -43.95 -10.88 10.32
CA TRP A 310 -44.68 -11.66 9.32
C TRP A 310 -44.78 -11.00 7.95
N GLU A 311 -44.94 -9.68 7.91
CA GLU A 311 -45.06 -8.92 6.66
C GLU A 311 -43.79 -9.03 5.81
N LYS A 312 -42.61 -8.94 6.46
CA LYS A 312 -41.30 -9.09 5.81
C LYS A 312 -41.07 -10.52 5.31
N ALA A 313 -41.51 -11.52 6.07
CA ALA A 313 -41.41 -12.92 5.64
C ALA A 313 -42.32 -13.21 4.43
N LEU A 314 -43.53 -12.66 4.42
CA LEU A 314 -44.53 -12.91 3.38
C LEU A 314 -44.24 -12.19 2.07
N SER A 315 -43.55 -11.04 2.10
CA SER A 315 -43.17 -10.30 0.89
C SER A 315 -42.14 -11.05 0.05
N VAL A 316 -41.21 -11.78 0.67
CA VAL A 316 -40.15 -12.52 -0.03
C VAL A 316 -40.46 -14.01 -0.23
N ALA A 317 -41.43 -14.57 0.50
CA ALA A 317 -41.81 -15.98 0.41
C ALA A 317 -42.17 -16.50 -1.01
N PRO A 318 -42.69 -15.70 -1.96
CA PRO A 318 -42.87 -16.14 -3.35
C PRO A 318 -41.54 -16.55 -4.02
N GLY A 319 -40.42 -15.96 -3.60
CA GLY A 319 -39.07 -16.30 -4.09
C GLY A 319 -38.61 -17.71 -3.72
N VAL A 320 -39.23 -18.35 -2.72
CA VAL A 320 -39.03 -19.79 -2.45
C VAL A 320 -39.91 -20.62 -3.37
N SER A 321 -41.22 -20.35 -3.33
CA SER A 321 -42.24 -20.85 -4.27
C SER A 321 -43.61 -20.30 -3.89
N MET A 322 -44.53 -20.22 -4.85
CA MET A 322 -45.93 -19.89 -4.58
C MET A 322 -46.62 -20.89 -3.62
N LYS A 323 -46.16 -22.15 -3.60
CA LYS A 323 -46.64 -23.17 -2.67
C LYS A 323 -46.18 -22.89 -1.23
N TYR A 324 -44.93 -22.48 -1.04
CA TYR A 324 -44.41 -22.09 0.26
C TYR A 324 -45.11 -20.82 0.77
N TRP A 325 -45.23 -19.80 -0.07
CA TRP A 325 -45.96 -18.56 0.24
C TRP A 325 -47.40 -18.85 0.69
N LYS A 326 -48.15 -19.68 -0.05
CA LYS A 326 -49.53 -20.03 0.32
C LYS A 326 -49.61 -20.70 1.70
N LYS A 327 -48.68 -21.62 2.00
CA LYS A 327 -48.61 -22.27 3.32
C LYS A 327 -48.30 -21.27 4.44
N LEU A 328 -47.39 -20.33 4.20
CA LEU A 328 -47.00 -19.34 5.19
C LEU A 328 -48.13 -18.33 5.46
N MET A 329 -48.82 -17.88 4.40
CA MET A 329 -50.03 -17.05 4.48
C MET A 329 -51.13 -17.74 5.29
N GLN A 330 -51.39 -19.03 5.02
CA GLN A 330 -52.37 -19.83 5.77
C GLN A 330 -51.99 -19.94 7.25
N ARG A 331 -50.71 -20.18 7.56
CA ARG A 331 -50.21 -20.23 8.95
C ARG A 331 -50.43 -18.90 9.68
N ARG A 332 -50.17 -17.77 9.03
CA ARG A 332 -50.42 -16.43 9.62
C ARG A 332 -51.92 -16.16 9.80
N ALA A 333 -52.74 -16.53 8.81
CA ALA A 333 -54.18 -16.41 8.91
C ALA A 333 -54.73 -17.22 10.09
N ASP A 334 -54.30 -18.47 10.24
CA ASP A 334 -54.73 -19.34 11.35
C ASP A 334 -54.33 -18.76 12.72
N GLN A 335 -53.15 -18.12 12.84
CA GLN A 335 -52.74 -17.41 14.06
C GLN A 335 -53.63 -16.19 14.35
N LEU A 336 -53.86 -15.33 13.36
CA LEU A 336 -54.70 -14.12 13.52
C LEU A 336 -56.15 -14.46 13.83
N MET A 337 -56.68 -15.57 13.29
CA MET A 337 -58.01 -16.07 13.65
C MET A 337 -58.12 -16.46 15.11
N GLN A 338 -57.09 -17.10 15.68
CA GLN A 338 -57.05 -17.45 17.10
C GLN A 338 -56.98 -16.21 17.99
N GLU A 339 -56.29 -15.16 17.53
CA GLU A 339 -56.20 -13.87 18.21
C GLU A 339 -57.48 -13.00 18.04
N GLY A 340 -58.39 -13.40 17.15
CA GLY A 340 -59.62 -12.66 16.86
C GLY A 340 -59.39 -11.33 16.13
N ASN A 341 -58.28 -11.21 15.40
CA ASN A 341 -57.89 -9.99 14.69
C ASN A 341 -58.49 -9.95 13.27
N ASP A 342 -59.06 -8.81 12.90
CA ASP A 342 -59.65 -8.56 11.57
C ASP A 342 -58.59 -8.50 10.45
N ASP A 343 -57.32 -8.34 10.79
CA ASP A 343 -56.18 -8.41 9.86
C ASP A 343 -56.08 -9.75 9.12
N VAL A 344 -56.87 -10.78 9.49
CA VAL A 344 -56.95 -12.05 8.78
C VAL A 344 -57.52 -11.94 7.35
N ILE A 345 -58.38 -10.95 7.11
CA ILE A 345 -59.19 -10.83 5.87
C ILE A 345 -58.31 -10.85 4.61
N PRO A 346 -57.25 -10.03 4.48
CA PRO A 346 -56.38 -10.02 3.30
C PRO A 346 -55.70 -11.37 3.06
N TYR A 347 -55.29 -12.07 4.12
CA TYR A 347 -54.58 -13.36 4.00
C TYR A 347 -55.49 -14.48 3.47
N CYS A 348 -56.74 -14.53 3.92
CA CYS A 348 -57.70 -15.53 3.44
C CYS A 348 -58.19 -15.24 2.02
N ILE A 349 -58.40 -13.97 1.66
CA ILE A 349 -58.77 -13.58 0.30
C ILE A 349 -57.63 -13.94 -0.66
N ALA A 350 -56.38 -13.56 -0.35
CA ALA A 350 -55.22 -13.81 -1.20
C ALA A 350 -54.89 -15.31 -1.39
N THR A 351 -55.19 -16.15 -0.39
CA THR A 351 -55.00 -17.62 -0.50
C THR A 351 -56.16 -18.33 -1.18
N GLY A 352 -57.32 -17.66 -1.31
CA GLY A 352 -58.56 -18.20 -1.85
C GLY A 352 -59.33 -19.08 -0.85
N ASP A 353 -59.03 -19.03 0.45
CA ASP A 353 -59.66 -19.87 1.49
C ASP A 353 -60.97 -19.25 2.01
N VAL A 354 -61.93 -19.05 1.10
CA VAL A 354 -63.23 -18.41 1.36
C VAL A 354 -64.01 -19.09 2.49
N LYS A 355 -63.99 -20.43 2.54
CA LYS A 355 -64.72 -21.21 3.55
C LYS A 355 -64.27 -20.88 4.98
N LYS A 356 -62.95 -20.73 5.19
CA LYS A 356 -62.40 -20.37 6.49
C LYS A 356 -62.81 -18.95 6.89
N LEU A 357 -62.75 -17.99 5.96
CA LEU A 357 -63.12 -16.60 6.21
C LEU A 357 -64.61 -16.44 6.55
N VAL A 358 -65.51 -17.12 5.83
CA VAL A 358 -66.95 -17.12 6.13
C VAL A 358 -67.23 -17.73 7.51
N SER A 359 -66.54 -18.82 7.86
CA SER A 359 -66.67 -19.43 9.19
C SER A 359 -66.18 -18.52 10.31
N PHE A 360 -65.10 -17.76 10.08
CA PHE A 360 -64.57 -16.76 11.02
C PHE A 360 -65.61 -15.67 11.31
N PHE A 361 -66.16 -15.03 10.27
CA PHE A 361 -67.19 -14.00 10.45
C PHE A 361 -68.49 -14.53 11.08
N THR A 362 -68.91 -15.74 10.73
CA THR A 362 -70.12 -16.35 11.30
C THR A 362 -69.93 -16.67 12.78
N SER A 363 -68.75 -17.18 13.17
CA SER A 363 -68.44 -17.46 14.58
C SER A 363 -68.42 -16.22 15.47
N ARG A 364 -68.20 -15.03 14.89
CA ARG A 364 -68.20 -13.73 15.58
C ARG A 364 -69.53 -12.98 15.46
N GLY A 365 -70.55 -13.58 14.85
CA GLY A 365 -71.87 -12.94 14.64
C GLY A 365 -71.90 -11.86 13.55
N GLN A 366 -70.82 -11.70 12.78
CA GLN A 366 -70.70 -10.73 11.67
C GLN A 366 -71.31 -11.31 10.38
N LEU A 367 -72.61 -11.65 10.43
CA LEU A 367 -73.30 -12.35 9.34
C LEU A 367 -73.39 -11.55 8.03
N LYS A 368 -73.38 -10.21 8.10
CA LYS A 368 -73.38 -9.33 6.91
C LYS A 368 -72.07 -9.44 6.12
N GLU A 369 -70.94 -9.44 6.82
CA GLU A 369 -69.61 -9.62 6.21
C GLU A 369 -69.45 -11.04 5.66
N ALA A 370 -69.92 -12.05 6.40
CA ALA A 370 -69.94 -13.44 5.94
C ALA A 370 -70.73 -13.62 4.64
N LEU A 371 -71.90 -12.98 4.53
CA LEU A 371 -72.73 -12.97 3.33
C LEU A 371 -72.03 -12.28 2.15
N LEU A 372 -71.39 -11.14 2.39
CA LEU A 372 -70.66 -10.38 1.38
C LEU A 372 -69.49 -11.19 0.78
N VAL A 373 -68.67 -11.81 1.63
CA VAL A 373 -67.55 -12.65 1.20
C VAL A 373 -68.03 -13.89 0.44
N ALA A 374 -69.11 -14.52 0.90
CA ALA A 374 -69.69 -15.69 0.22
C ALA A 374 -70.26 -15.31 -1.16
N GLN A 375 -70.98 -14.19 -1.27
CA GLN A 375 -71.50 -13.68 -2.54
C GLN A 375 -70.38 -13.29 -3.49
N GLY A 376 -69.36 -12.56 -3.02
CA GLY A 376 -68.18 -12.20 -3.82
C GLY A 376 -67.42 -13.42 -4.36
N ALA A 377 -67.36 -14.51 -3.59
CA ALA A 377 -66.81 -15.77 -4.08
C ALA A 377 -67.68 -16.45 -5.14
N CYS A 378 -69.01 -16.44 -4.98
CA CYS A 378 -69.96 -16.97 -5.97
C CYS A 378 -69.89 -16.21 -7.32
N GLU A 379 -69.62 -14.91 -7.27
CA GLU A 379 -69.41 -14.06 -8.45
C GLU A 379 -68.04 -14.24 -9.11
N GLY A 380 -67.14 -15.03 -8.49
CA GLY A 380 -65.79 -15.24 -9.00
C GLY A 380 -64.81 -14.12 -8.66
N ASN A 381 -65.11 -13.22 -7.72
CA ASN A 381 -64.21 -12.12 -7.37
C ASN A 381 -63.03 -12.56 -6.47
N ILE A 382 -63.05 -13.78 -5.92
CA ILE A 382 -62.00 -14.33 -5.05
C ILE A 382 -61.36 -15.55 -5.71
N HIS A 383 -60.09 -15.42 -6.10
CA HIS A 383 -59.28 -16.48 -6.69
C HIS A 383 -57.94 -16.58 -5.97
N GLY A 384 -57.47 -17.80 -5.72
CA GLY A 384 -56.08 -18.03 -5.30
C GLY A 384 -55.12 -17.93 -6.49
N PRO A 385 -53.81 -17.67 -6.26
CA PRO A 385 -52.85 -17.57 -7.35
C PRO A 385 -52.82 -18.85 -8.20
N ALA A 386 -53.02 -18.70 -9.50
CA ALA A 386 -52.91 -19.79 -10.47
C ALA A 386 -51.44 -20.21 -10.61
N ILE A 387 -51.16 -21.50 -10.42
CA ILE A 387 -49.83 -22.07 -10.65
C ILE A 387 -49.74 -22.36 -12.16
N THR A 388 -49.45 -21.34 -12.96
CA THR A 388 -49.12 -21.55 -14.37
C THR A 388 -47.69 -22.07 -14.46
N SER A 389 -47.52 -23.28 -15.00
CA SER A 389 -46.20 -23.82 -15.38
C SER A 389 -45.71 -23.04 -16.60
N ILE A 390 -45.01 -21.93 -16.36
CA ILE A 390 -44.40 -21.19 -17.44
C ILE A 390 -43.14 -21.95 -17.85
N ASN A 391 -43.23 -22.67 -18.97
CA ASN A 391 -42.07 -23.17 -19.71
C ASN A 391 -41.36 -21.97 -20.36
N HIS A 392 -40.66 -21.16 -19.56
CA HIS A 392 -39.63 -20.29 -20.11
C HIS A 392 -38.39 -21.14 -20.33
N SER A 393 -38.01 -21.31 -21.59
CA SER A 393 -36.63 -21.62 -21.95
C SER A 393 -35.74 -20.55 -21.33
N ALA A 394 -35.15 -20.86 -20.18
CA ALA A 394 -34.18 -19.99 -19.54
C ALA A 394 -33.06 -19.69 -20.55
N PRO A 395 -32.56 -18.45 -20.61
CA PRO A 395 -31.31 -18.19 -21.30
C PRO A 395 -30.26 -19.09 -20.63
N THR A 396 -29.47 -19.76 -21.46
CA THR A 396 -28.48 -20.76 -21.06
C THR A 396 -27.73 -20.32 -19.80
N ASP A 397 -27.80 -21.12 -18.73
CA ASP A 397 -27.27 -20.80 -17.38
C ASP A 397 -25.84 -20.24 -17.39
N ASN A 398 -25.07 -20.54 -18.43
CA ASN A 398 -23.70 -20.07 -18.65
C ASN A 398 -23.60 -18.54 -18.87
N ASP A 399 -24.51 -17.93 -19.63
CA ASP A 399 -24.49 -16.48 -19.91
C ASP A 399 -24.76 -15.65 -18.64
N ASN A 400 -25.57 -16.21 -17.74
CA ASN A 400 -25.87 -15.60 -16.44
C ASN A 400 -24.66 -15.67 -15.50
N ILE A 401 -23.92 -16.79 -15.49
CA ILE A 401 -22.73 -16.97 -14.63
C ILE A 401 -21.63 -15.97 -15.02
N GLU A 402 -21.36 -15.79 -16.32
CA GLU A 402 -20.38 -14.81 -16.78
C GLU A 402 -20.81 -13.38 -16.41
N THR A 403 -22.09 -13.06 -16.56
CA THR A 403 -22.65 -11.75 -16.17
C THR A 403 -22.48 -11.49 -14.68
N TYR A 404 -22.82 -12.45 -13.81
CA TYR A 404 -22.65 -12.32 -12.36
C TYR A 404 -21.18 -12.29 -11.94
N THR A 405 -20.32 -13.01 -12.64
CA THR A 405 -18.86 -12.95 -12.42
C THR A 405 -18.33 -11.57 -12.76
N GLY A 406 -18.81 -10.95 -13.85
CA GLY A 406 -18.49 -9.57 -14.20
C GLY A 406 -18.94 -8.55 -13.14
N LEU A 407 -20.14 -8.74 -12.56
CA LEU A 407 -20.62 -7.90 -11.45
C LEU A 407 -19.76 -8.06 -10.19
N LEU A 408 -19.36 -9.28 -9.84
CA LEU A 408 -18.47 -9.54 -8.71
C LEU A 408 -17.13 -8.81 -8.88
N HIS A 409 -16.50 -8.92 -10.05
CA HIS A 409 -15.27 -8.20 -10.36
C HIS A 409 -15.47 -6.69 -10.33
N GLY A 410 -16.61 -6.19 -10.80
CA GLY A 410 -16.98 -4.77 -10.74
C GLY A 410 -17.03 -4.23 -9.31
N VAL A 411 -17.75 -4.92 -8.42
CA VAL A 411 -17.87 -4.53 -6.99
C VAL A 411 -16.51 -4.63 -6.28
N CYS A 412 -15.73 -5.68 -6.53
CA CYS A 412 -14.39 -5.81 -5.94
C CYS A 412 -13.46 -4.70 -6.41
N ARG A 413 -13.58 -4.24 -7.66
CA ARG A 413 -12.83 -3.09 -8.18
C ARG A 413 -13.24 -1.79 -7.50
N GLU A 414 -14.54 -1.52 -7.35
CA GLU A 414 -15.01 -0.30 -6.65
C GLU A 414 -14.58 -0.29 -5.18
N LEU A 415 -14.64 -1.43 -4.50
CA LEU A 415 -14.17 -1.56 -3.13
C LEU A 415 -12.65 -1.39 -3.03
N ALA A 416 -11.89 -1.93 -3.98
CA ALA A 416 -10.45 -1.73 -4.05
C ALA A 416 -10.09 -0.26 -4.26
N GLU A 417 -10.78 0.43 -5.17
CA GLU A 417 -10.60 1.86 -5.43
C GLU A 417 -10.85 2.70 -4.17
N TRP A 418 -11.91 2.37 -3.41
CA TRP A 418 -12.23 3.02 -2.14
C TRP A 418 -11.10 2.85 -1.11
N TYR A 419 -10.63 1.62 -0.88
CA TYR A 419 -9.50 1.38 0.01
C TYR A 419 -8.22 2.07 -0.46
N PHE A 420 -8.01 2.13 -1.78
CA PHE A 420 -6.83 2.74 -2.37
C PHE A 420 -6.81 4.27 -2.16
N GLN A 421 -7.95 4.94 -2.35
CA GLN A 421 -8.10 6.38 -2.11
C GLN A 421 -7.90 6.76 -0.62
N GLU A 422 -8.24 5.86 0.31
CA GLU A 422 -7.97 6.03 1.74
C GLU A 422 -6.48 5.82 2.12
N GLY A 423 -5.62 5.42 1.16
CA GLY A 423 -4.20 5.11 1.39
C GLY A 423 -3.96 3.68 1.89
N CYS A 424 -4.94 2.78 1.79
CA CYS A 424 -4.84 1.38 2.21
C CYS A 424 -4.56 0.44 1.02
N ALA A 425 -3.42 0.63 0.34
CA ALA A 425 -3.06 -0.10 -0.87
C ALA A 425 -3.03 -1.63 -0.71
N VAL A 426 -2.59 -2.14 0.45
CA VAL A 426 -2.55 -3.57 0.74
C VAL A 426 -3.96 -4.18 0.81
N LEU A 427 -4.94 -3.45 1.35
CA LEU A 427 -6.34 -3.89 1.37
C LEU A 427 -6.99 -3.82 -0.02
N ALA A 428 -6.65 -2.81 -0.81
CA ALA A 428 -7.05 -2.75 -2.22
C ALA A 428 -6.52 -3.97 -3.00
N ALA A 429 -5.26 -4.35 -2.78
CA ALA A 429 -4.69 -5.57 -3.35
C ALA A 429 -5.43 -6.83 -2.89
N CYS A 430 -5.83 -6.91 -1.62
CA CYS A 430 -6.65 -8.01 -1.10
C CYS A 430 -8.00 -8.12 -1.83
N CYS A 431 -8.67 -7.01 -2.14
CA CYS A 431 -9.92 -7.01 -2.90
C CYS A 431 -9.75 -7.61 -4.31
N HIS A 432 -8.62 -7.34 -4.98
CA HIS A 432 -8.32 -7.92 -6.28
C HIS A 432 -7.93 -9.40 -6.20
N LEU A 433 -7.13 -9.79 -5.20
CA LEU A 433 -6.80 -11.21 -4.97
C LEU A 433 -8.02 -12.04 -4.57
N ALA A 434 -9.02 -11.45 -3.91
CA ALA A 434 -10.24 -12.16 -3.54
C ALA A 434 -11.03 -12.69 -4.75
N VAL A 435 -10.78 -12.15 -5.94
CA VAL A 435 -11.35 -12.55 -7.23
C VAL A 435 -10.29 -13.08 -8.21
N ASP A 436 -9.17 -13.61 -7.71
CA ASP A 436 -8.09 -14.19 -8.51
C ASP A 436 -7.41 -13.19 -9.50
N ASN A 437 -7.56 -11.87 -9.32
CA ASN A 437 -6.92 -10.87 -10.19
C ASN A 437 -5.55 -10.42 -9.65
N THR A 438 -4.51 -11.17 -10.00
CA THR A 438 -3.13 -10.92 -9.54
C THR A 438 -2.51 -9.67 -10.15
N GLU A 439 -2.82 -9.36 -11.41
CA GLU A 439 -2.26 -8.20 -12.13
C GLU A 439 -2.66 -6.89 -11.45
N LEU A 440 -3.97 -6.68 -11.19
CA LEU A 440 -4.44 -5.49 -10.49
C LEU A 440 -4.01 -5.45 -9.03
N ALA A 441 -3.94 -6.60 -8.35
CA ALA A 441 -3.45 -6.65 -6.98
C ALA A 441 -1.99 -6.15 -6.88
N MET A 442 -1.13 -6.61 -7.79
CA MET A 442 0.25 -6.15 -7.87
C MET A 442 0.32 -4.65 -8.22
N ALA A 443 -0.52 -4.19 -9.16
CA ALA A 443 -0.60 -2.77 -9.51
C ALA A 443 -0.98 -1.89 -8.29
N SER A 444 -1.94 -2.32 -7.45
CA SER A 444 -2.29 -1.61 -6.22
C SER A 444 -1.11 -1.50 -5.25
N LEU A 445 -0.33 -2.58 -5.04
CA LEU A 445 0.85 -2.53 -4.17
C LEU A 445 1.93 -1.59 -4.73
N ILE A 446 2.16 -1.60 -6.04
CA ILE A 446 3.12 -0.73 -6.73
C ILE A 446 2.72 0.74 -6.64
N ARG A 447 1.44 1.06 -6.88
CA ARG A 447 0.90 2.42 -6.77
C ARG A 447 0.84 2.90 -5.31
N GLY A 448 0.81 1.98 -4.35
CA GLY A 448 0.90 2.24 -2.92
C GLY A 448 2.31 2.43 -2.35
N ASN A 449 3.35 2.28 -3.18
CA ASN A 449 4.76 2.22 -2.77
C ASN A 449 5.10 1.10 -1.76
N GLU A 450 4.36 -0.01 -1.77
CA GLU A 450 4.63 -1.21 -0.96
C GLU A 450 5.54 -2.19 -1.74
N LEU A 451 6.69 -1.69 -2.20
CA LEU A 451 7.55 -2.38 -3.18
C LEU A 451 8.12 -3.69 -2.64
N GLU A 452 8.62 -3.68 -1.41
CA GLU A 452 9.19 -4.85 -0.74
C GLU A 452 8.17 -5.99 -0.58
N LEU A 453 6.95 -5.65 -0.18
CA LEU A 453 5.85 -6.60 -0.04
C LEU A 453 5.39 -7.11 -1.41
N ALA A 454 5.32 -6.23 -2.41
CA ALA A 454 4.99 -6.61 -3.79
C ALA A 454 6.00 -7.62 -4.35
N VAL A 455 7.31 -7.43 -4.17
CA VAL A 455 8.31 -8.43 -4.60
C VAL A 455 8.11 -9.76 -3.87
N CYS A 456 7.88 -9.74 -2.55
CA CYS A 456 7.63 -10.97 -1.78
C CYS A 456 6.43 -11.76 -2.33
N VAL A 457 5.31 -11.07 -2.56
CA VAL A 457 4.05 -11.68 -3.04
C VAL A 457 4.18 -12.12 -4.49
N GLY A 458 4.72 -11.27 -5.36
CA GLY A 458 4.93 -11.55 -6.78
C GLY A 458 5.81 -12.78 -7.01
N THR A 459 6.89 -12.91 -6.23
CA THR A 459 7.78 -14.08 -6.25
C THR A 459 7.04 -15.38 -5.93
N VAL A 460 6.07 -15.35 -5.01
CA VAL A 460 5.29 -16.53 -4.60
C VAL A 460 4.16 -16.83 -5.60
N LEU A 461 3.50 -15.79 -6.12
CA LEU A 461 2.47 -15.93 -7.15
C LEU A 461 3.06 -16.56 -8.42
N GLY A 462 4.28 -16.19 -8.81
CA GLY A 462 5.01 -16.80 -9.93
C GLY A 462 4.60 -16.20 -11.26
N GLU A 463 4.34 -17.05 -12.27
CA GLU A 463 4.05 -16.63 -13.66
C GLU A 463 2.91 -15.61 -13.75
N SER A 464 1.87 -15.74 -12.92
CA SER A 464 0.70 -14.84 -12.93
C SER A 464 1.00 -13.40 -12.49
N ALA A 465 2.18 -13.15 -11.91
CA ALA A 465 2.63 -11.85 -11.44
C ALA A 465 4.03 -11.48 -11.96
N GLN A 466 4.56 -12.22 -12.93
CA GLN A 466 5.97 -12.12 -13.33
C GLN A 466 6.33 -10.74 -13.88
N GLU A 467 5.58 -10.23 -14.84
CA GLU A 467 5.81 -8.90 -15.45
C GLU A 467 5.76 -7.79 -14.39
N ALA A 468 4.78 -7.85 -13.49
CA ALA A 468 4.65 -6.90 -12.39
C ALA A 468 5.83 -7.01 -11.41
N THR A 469 6.29 -8.22 -11.13
CA THR A 469 7.45 -8.47 -10.25
C THR A 469 8.73 -7.88 -10.83
N HIS A 470 8.98 -8.04 -12.13
CA HIS A 470 10.13 -7.43 -12.80
C HIS A 470 10.11 -5.90 -12.70
N TYR A 471 8.94 -5.29 -12.92
CA TYR A 471 8.77 -3.84 -12.79
C TYR A 471 9.01 -3.35 -11.36
N VAL A 472 8.50 -4.06 -10.35
CA VAL A 472 8.75 -3.71 -8.93
C VAL A 472 10.23 -3.85 -8.59
N LEU A 473 10.91 -4.90 -9.06
CA LEU A 473 12.34 -5.12 -8.83
C LEU A 473 13.17 -3.95 -9.39
N GLU A 474 12.79 -3.40 -10.55
CA GLU A 474 13.45 -2.20 -11.09
C GLU A 474 13.26 -0.98 -10.18
N LEU A 475 12.04 -0.71 -9.73
CA LEU A 475 11.76 0.40 -8.80
C LEU A 475 12.47 0.23 -7.46
N LEU A 476 12.49 -1.00 -6.93
CA LEU A 476 13.17 -1.33 -5.68
C LEU A 476 14.69 -1.21 -5.83
N ALA A 477 15.26 -1.60 -6.97
CA ALA A 477 16.67 -1.38 -7.25
C ALA A 477 17.00 0.12 -7.28
N ARG A 478 16.16 0.96 -7.92
CA ARG A 478 16.31 2.44 -7.93
C ARG A 478 16.27 3.03 -6.53
N LYS A 479 15.38 2.55 -5.65
CA LYS A 479 15.33 2.94 -4.23
C LYS A 479 16.68 2.70 -3.53
N TYR A 480 17.37 1.61 -3.88
CA TYR A 480 18.66 1.23 -3.29
C TYR A 480 19.90 1.65 -4.09
N MET A 481 19.77 2.53 -5.08
CA MET A 481 20.92 3.17 -5.75
C MET A 481 21.53 4.28 -4.86
N THR A 482 21.87 3.95 -3.62
CA THR A 482 22.53 4.85 -2.66
C THR A 482 23.93 4.35 -2.36
N THR A 483 24.82 5.24 -1.90
CA THR A 483 26.26 4.96 -1.70
C THR A 483 26.56 3.68 -0.91
N ALA A 484 25.69 3.29 0.04
CA ALA A 484 25.89 2.11 0.88
C ALA A 484 25.18 0.83 0.39
N THR A 485 24.35 0.90 -0.66
CA THR A 485 23.44 -0.21 -1.03
C THR A 485 23.50 -0.61 -2.51
N TRP A 486 24.52 -0.18 -3.26
CA TRP A 486 24.67 -0.48 -4.69
C TRP A 486 24.73 -1.98 -5.02
N ASP A 487 25.49 -2.76 -4.24
CA ASP A 487 25.55 -4.22 -4.45
C ASP A 487 24.16 -4.88 -4.27
N LEU A 488 23.32 -4.34 -3.38
CA LEU A 488 21.95 -4.84 -3.18
C LEU A 488 21.06 -4.53 -4.38
N ALA A 489 21.19 -3.33 -4.95
CA ALA A 489 20.48 -2.96 -6.17
C ALA A 489 20.88 -3.84 -7.36
N ALA A 490 22.17 -4.16 -7.52
CA ALA A 490 22.66 -5.10 -8.55
C ALA A 490 22.01 -6.48 -8.40
N ARG A 491 21.97 -7.02 -7.17
CA ARG A 491 21.38 -8.32 -6.86
C ARG A 491 19.88 -8.38 -7.15
N LEU A 492 19.14 -7.30 -6.86
CA LEU A 492 17.72 -7.21 -7.21
C LEU A 492 17.50 -7.27 -8.72
N LEU A 493 18.32 -6.56 -9.50
CA LEU A 493 18.25 -6.59 -10.96
C LEU A 493 18.64 -7.95 -11.54
N GLN A 494 19.56 -8.68 -10.90
CA GLN A 494 19.94 -10.04 -11.29
C GLN A 494 18.79 -11.05 -11.16
N MET A 495 17.74 -10.75 -10.37
CA MET A 495 16.52 -11.58 -10.30
C MET A 495 15.63 -11.45 -11.55
N ILE A 496 15.85 -10.43 -12.39
CA ILE A 496 15.10 -10.18 -13.62
C ILE A 496 15.81 -10.88 -14.80
N PRO A 497 15.10 -11.59 -15.69
CA PRO A 497 15.67 -12.07 -16.95
C PRO A 497 16.00 -10.88 -17.89
N ASP A 498 16.96 -11.05 -18.81
CA ASP A 498 17.37 -10.01 -19.78
C ASP A 498 17.75 -8.66 -19.13
N ASN A 499 18.49 -8.73 -18.03
CA ASN A 499 18.82 -7.59 -17.16
C ASN A 499 20.01 -6.74 -17.62
N GLU A 500 20.65 -7.04 -18.76
CA GLU A 500 21.89 -6.38 -19.18
C GLU A 500 21.75 -4.85 -19.24
N THR A 501 20.66 -4.36 -19.83
CA THR A 501 20.38 -2.91 -19.93
C THR A 501 20.12 -2.29 -18.55
N LEU A 502 19.51 -3.03 -17.63
CA LEU A 502 19.23 -2.54 -16.27
C LEU A 502 20.51 -2.49 -15.43
N LEU A 503 21.37 -3.50 -15.53
CA LEU A 503 22.68 -3.53 -14.90
C LEU A 503 23.59 -2.45 -15.49
N ALA A 504 23.52 -2.20 -16.79
CA ALA A 504 24.25 -1.11 -17.43
C ALA A 504 23.84 0.26 -16.89
N LYS A 505 22.53 0.52 -16.73
CA LYS A 505 22.00 1.73 -16.10
C LYS A 505 22.52 1.91 -14.66
N LEU A 506 22.50 0.83 -13.87
CA LEU A 506 23.04 0.83 -12.52
C LEU A 506 24.54 1.20 -12.50
N CYS A 507 25.35 0.51 -13.30
CA CYS A 507 26.79 0.73 -13.34
C CYS A 507 27.16 2.13 -13.87
N ALA A 508 26.42 2.64 -14.85
CA ALA A 508 26.62 3.98 -15.42
C ALA A 508 26.40 5.08 -14.37
N PHE A 509 25.41 4.93 -13.48
CA PHE A 509 25.09 5.93 -12.47
C PHE A 509 25.94 5.83 -11.19
N TYR A 510 26.78 4.79 -11.06
CA TYR A 510 27.62 4.58 -9.88
C TYR A 510 28.68 5.70 -9.72
N PRO A 511 28.72 6.41 -8.56
CA PRO A 511 29.60 7.56 -8.36
C PRO A 511 31.06 7.21 -8.02
N GLY A 512 31.41 5.91 -7.97
CA GLY A 512 32.75 5.46 -7.56
C GLY A 512 33.88 5.78 -8.56
N SER A 513 35.10 5.48 -8.12
CA SER A 513 36.33 5.56 -8.91
C SER A 513 36.31 4.56 -10.07
N SER A 514 37.19 4.74 -11.07
CA SER A 514 37.27 3.83 -12.22
C SER A 514 37.57 2.38 -11.83
N ALA A 515 38.33 2.16 -10.75
CA ALA A 515 38.63 0.83 -10.23
C ALA A 515 37.40 0.17 -9.59
N GLU A 516 36.69 0.91 -8.73
CA GLU A 516 35.44 0.43 -8.11
C GLU A 516 34.35 0.19 -9.16
N ARG A 517 34.32 1.00 -10.22
CA ARG A 517 33.41 0.80 -11.36
C ARG A 517 33.72 -0.48 -12.13
N ASN A 518 35.00 -0.76 -12.42
CA ASN A 518 35.37 -2.04 -13.05
C ASN A 518 35.03 -3.24 -12.15
N ASP A 519 35.25 -3.16 -10.83
CA ASP A 519 34.82 -4.22 -9.90
C ASP A 519 33.31 -4.46 -9.96
N LEU A 520 32.51 -3.39 -10.05
CA LEU A 520 31.06 -3.50 -10.21
C LEU A 520 30.68 -4.06 -11.59
N HIS A 521 31.38 -3.69 -12.66
CA HIS A 521 31.18 -4.27 -13.99
C HIS A 521 31.47 -5.78 -13.97
N ASP A 522 32.56 -6.21 -13.35
CA ASP A 522 32.94 -7.62 -13.21
C ASP A 522 31.85 -8.41 -12.46
N LYS A 523 31.34 -7.87 -11.35
CA LYS A 523 30.21 -8.47 -10.60
C LYS A 523 28.92 -8.56 -11.40
N CYS A 524 28.69 -7.61 -12.31
CA CYS A 524 27.52 -7.56 -13.19
C CYS A 524 27.72 -8.31 -14.52
N GLY A 525 28.92 -8.85 -14.78
CA GLY A 525 29.24 -9.51 -16.05
C GLY A 525 29.31 -8.56 -17.25
N LEU A 526 29.67 -7.28 -17.03
CA LEU A 526 29.81 -6.25 -18.08
C LEU A 526 31.28 -6.06 -18.50
N PRO A 527 31.56 -5.60 -19.73
CA PRO A 527 32.93 -5.30 -20.18
C PRO A 527 33.57 -4.20 -19.35
N SER A 528 34.90 -4.14 -19.34
CA SER A 528 35.63 -3.07 -18.64
C SER A 528 35.32 -1.69 -19.23
N LEU A 529 35.63 -0.62 -18.49
CA LEU A 529 35.39 0.75 -18.94
C LEU A 529 36.05 1.04 -20.32
N GLU A 530 37.29 0.59 -20.53
CA GLU A 530 38.02 0.84 -21.79
C GLU A 530 37.47 0.00 -22.94
N GLU A 531 37.12 -1.27 -22.70
CA GLU A 531 36.45 -2.10 -23.72
C GLU A 531 35.08 -1.51 -24.11
N CYS A 532 34.33 -0.97 -23.14
CA CYS A 532 33.08 -0.26 -23.43
C CYS A 532 33.32 0.95 -24.34
N LYS A 533 34.45 1.64 -24.25
CA LYS A 533 34.76 2.74 -25.15
C LYS A 533 34.94 2.26 -26.59
N ASP A 534 35.72 1.21 -26.79
CA ASP A 534 35.98 0.65 -28.12
C ASP A 534 34.69 0.10 -28.75
N LEU A 535 33.87 -0.62 -27.95
CA LEU A 535 32.56 -1.13 -28.37
C LEU A 535 31.57 -0.02 -28.71
N ALA A 536 31.64 1.12 -28.01
CA ALA A 536 30.78 2.26 -28.32
C ALA A 536 31.13 2.90 -29.68
N GLU A 537 32.42 3.07 -29.97
CA GLU A 537 32.90 3.61 -31.23
C GLU A 537 32.58 2.67 -32.40
N GLU A 538 32.72 1.35 -32.20
CA GLU A 538 32.32 0.33 -33.17
C GLU A 538 30.81 0.38 -33.44
N ALA A 539 29.97 0.32 -32.40
CA ALA A 539 28.52 0.37 -32.53
C ALA A 539 28.04 1.66 -33.22
N HIS A 540 28.70 2.79 -32.92
CA HIS A 540 28.41 4.06 -33.58
C HIS A 540 28.73 4.01 -35.08
N SER A 541 29.86 3.41 -35.47
CA SER A 541 30.24 3.23 -36.88
C SER A 541 29.30 2.31 -37.65
N GLN A 542 28.66 1.35 -36.97
CA GLN A 542 27.68 0.42 -37.52
C GLN A 542 26.26 1.01 -37.58
N GLY A 543 26.03 2.19 -37.01
CA GLY A 543 24.72 2.84 -36.95
C GLY A 543 23.80 2.30 -35.84
N GLU A 544 24.32 1.49 -34.90
CA GLU A 544 23.57 0.95 -33.78
C GLU A 544 23.52 1.95 -32.61
N ILE A 545 22.68 2.99 -32.73
CA ILE A 545 22.65 4.13 -31.82
C ILE A 545 22.35 3.72 -30.37
N LEU A 546 21.41 2.79 -30.15
CA LEU A 546 21.05 2.33 -28.80
C LEU A 546 22.25 1.67 -28.08
N GLN A 547 22.99 0.82 -28.80
CA GLN A 547 24.18 0.13 -28.26
C GLN A 547 25.33 1.12 -28.07
N ALA A 548 25.54 2.04 -29.02
CA ALA A 548 26.54 3.09 -28.92
C ALA A 548 26.32 3.98 -27.67
N VAL A 549 25.08 4.42 -27.44
CA VAL A 549 24.71 5.17 -26.23
C VAL A 549 24.94 4.32 -24.97
N LYS A 550 24.47 3.07 -24.95
CA LYS A 550 24.68 2.15 -23.81
C LYS A 550 26.15 2.01 -23.43
N TYR A 551 27.02 1.73 -24.39
CA TYR A 551 28.45 1.52 -24.14
C TYR A 551 29.18 2.83 -23.81
N HIS A 552 28.81 3.96 -24.44
CA HIS A 552 29.37 5.26 -24.05
C HIS A 552 29.05 5.60 -22.60
N LEU A 553 27.83 5.32 -22.10
CA LEU A 553 27.47 5.52 -20.69
C LEU A 553 28.36 4.72 -19.73
N LEU A 554 28.73 3.51 -20.13
CA LEU A 554 29.61 2.63 -19.38
C LEU A 554 31.09 2.98 -19.53
N SER A 555 31.47 3.84 -20.47
CA SER A 555 32.85 4.23 -20.71
C SER A 555 33.39 5.24 -19.66
N PRO A 556 34.69 5.61 -19.71
CA PRO A 556 35.26 6.67 -18.89
C PRO A 556 34.67 8.06 -19.16
N GLU A 557 34.10 8.26 -20.36
CA GLU A 557 33.56 9.53 -20.87
C GLU A 557 32.06 9.43 -21.22
N PRO A 558 31.17 9.24 -20.22
CA PRO A 558 29.73 9.07 -20.45
C PRO A 558 29.07 10.28 -21.14
N GLU A 559 29.66 11.47 -21.02
CA GLU A 559 29.16 12.68 -21.69
C GLU A 559 29.12 12.57 -23.22
N LYS A 560 29.92 11.69 -23.84
CA LYS A 560 29.90 11.48 -25.30
C LYS A 560 28.60 10.88 -25.81
N ALA A 561 27.83 10.21 -24.93
CA ALA A 561 26.52 9.68 -25.26
C ALA A 561 25.48 10.79 -25.54
N LEU A 562 25.62 11.96 -24.92
CA LEU A 562 24.66 13.07 -25.03
C LEU A 562 24.42 13.53 -26.47
N PRO A 563 25.45 14.02 -27.22
CA PRO A 563 25.23 14.52 -28.57
C PRO A 563 24.71 13.43 -29.52
N ILE A 564 25.16 12.19 -29.37
CA ILE A 564 24.73 11.05 -30.21
C ILE A 564 23.25 10.74 -29.97
N GLY A 565 22.85 10.58 -28.70
CA GLY A 565 21.47 10.23 -28.36
C GLY A 565 20.49 11.38 -28.59
N ILE A 566 20.89 12.62 -28.30
CA ILE A 566 20.03 13.79 -28.51
C ILE A 566 19.82 14.06 -30.01
N ALA A 567 20.86 13.93 -30.85
CA ALA A 567 20.72 14.08 -32.29
C ALA A 567 19.69 13.09 -32.87
N PHE A 568 19.74 11.83 -32.44
CA PHE A 568 18.75 10.83 -32.83
C PHE A 568 17.33 11.21 -32.39
N ILE A 569 17.16 11.66 -31.15
CA ILE A 569 15.83 12.07 -30.64
C ILE A 569 15.29 13.27 -31.42
N LYS A 570 16.14 14.25 -31.76
CA LYS A 570 15.75 15.41 -32.60
C LYS A 570 15.28 14.97 -33.98
N GLU A 571 15.97 14.00 -34.60
CA GLU A 571 15.58 13.44 -35.89
C GLU A 571 14.21 12.75 -35.81
N GLN A 572 13.99 11.91 -34.80
CA GLN A 572 12.71 11.21 -34.60
C GLN A 572 11.56 12.18 -34.32
N LEU A 573 11.75 13.18 -33.45
CA LEU A 573 10.73 14.18 -33.14
C LEU A 573 10.32 15.04 -34.34
N SER A 574 11.20 15.14 -35.35
CA SER A 574 10.92 15.87 -36.59
C SER A 574 10.03 15.06 -37.55
N CYS A 575 9.86 13.75 -37.35
CA CYS A 575 8.98 12.91 -38.15
C CYS A 575 7.52 13.05 -37.67
N PRO A 576 6.52 13.21 -38.55
CA PRO A 576 5.13 13.44 -38.14
C PRO A 576 4.49 12.26 -37.39
N ASP A 577 4.94 11.03 -37.65
CA ASP A 577 4.37 9.78 -37.11
C ASP A 577 5.19 9.22 -35.92
N TRP A 578 5.99 10.06 -35.25
CA TRP A 578 6.81 9.61 -34.12
C TRP A 578 5.95 9.18 -32.93
N THR A 579 6.47 8.23 -32.15
CA THR A 579 5.83 7.74 -30.91
C THR A 579 6.81 7.76 -29.74
N VAL A 580 6.29 7.80 -28.52
CA VAL A 580 7.12 7.76 -27.30
C VAL A 580 8.01 6.51 -27.27
N ASP A 581 7.54 5.37 -27.80
CA ASP A 581 8.33 4.13 -27.89
C ASP A 581 9.59 4.25 -28.76
N SER A 582 9.58 5.14 -29.77
CA SER A 582 10.74 5.35 -30.65
C SER A 582 11.87 6.14 -29.98
N VAL A 583 11.55 7.03 -29.02
CA VAL A 583 12.52 7.95 -28.39
C VAL A 583 12.86 7.58 -26.96
N TYR A 584 11.92 6.98 -26.22
CA TYR A 584 12.05 6.74 -24.79
C TYR A 584 13.23 5.82 -24.41
N PRO A 585 13.54 4.71 -25.13
CA PRO A 585 14.66 3.84 -24.75
C PRO A 585 16.01 4.57 -24.70
N ILE A 586 16.27 5.47 -25.64
CA ILE A 586 17.51 6.26 -25.67
C ILE A 586 17.45 7.37 -24.61
N LEU A 587 16.32 8.05 -24.48
CA LEU A 587 16.15 9.10 -23.47
C LEU A 587 16.30 8.56 -22.03
N ASP A 588 15.74 7.38 -21.76
CA ASP A 588 15.87 6.70 -20.48
C ASP A 588 17.33 6.34 -20.19
N LEU A 589 18.09 5.83 -21.17
CA LEU A 589 19.54 5.60 -21.01
C LEU A 589 20.31 6.89 -20.69
N LEU A 590 20.07 7.97 -21.44
CA LEU A 590 20.72 9.28 -21.20
C LEU A 590 20.43 9.84 -19.81
N SER A 591 19.29 9.49 -19.21
CA SER A 591 18.94 9.91 -17.86
C SER A 591 19.80 9.28 -16.75
N TYR A 592 20.59 8.26 -17.06
CA TYR A 592 21.54 7.62 -16.14
C TYR A 592 22.96 8.18 -16.26
N ILE A 593 23.16 9.27 -17.01
CA ILE A 593 24.42 10.03 -16.92
C ILE A 593 24.51 10.65 -15.53
N ARG A 594 25.66 10.46 -14.88
CA ARG A 594 25.90 10.97 -13.53
C ARG A 594 25.81 12.50 -13.47
N THR A 595 25.21 13.00 -12.40
CA THR A 595 24.99 14.44 -12.23
C THR A 595 26.30 15.24 -12.18
N ASP A 596 27.39 14.69 -11.63
CA ASP A 596 28.72 15.34 -11.63
C ASP A 596 29.23 15.61 -13.06
N ARG A 597 28.88 14.74 -14.00
CA ARG A 597 29.23 14.87 -15.42
C ARG A 597 28.30 15.80 -16.17
N LEU A 598 27.00 15.73 -15.89
CA LEU A 598 26.01 16.63 -16.48
C LEU A 598 26.23 18.10 -16.12
N VAL A 599 26.75 18.39 -14.92
CA VAL A 599 26.95 19.76 -14.44
C VAL A 599 28.23 20.43 -15.01
N LEU A 600 29.06 19.68 -15.75
CA LEU A 600 30.23 20.24 -16.42
C LEU A 600 29.85 21.36 -17.41
N THR A 601 30.63 22.44 -17.44
CA THR A 601 30.35 23.61 -18.30
C THR A 601 30.27 23.26 -19.79
N LYS A 602 31.08 22.30 -20.23
CA LYS A 602 31.12 21.79 -21.60
C LYS A 602 29.86 21.05 -22.04
N CYS A 603 29.02 20.60 -21.11
CA CYS A 603 27.78 19.86 -21.37
C CYS A 603 26.53 20.70 -21.11
N SER A 604 26.68 22.02 -20.98
CA SER A 604 25.60 22.89 -20.52
C SER A 604 24.43 22.97 -21.50
N GLU A 605 24.71 22.94 -22.80
CA GLU A 605 23.71 22.94 -23.87
C GLU A 605 22.98 21.60 -23.93
N GLU A 606 23.72 20.49 -24.02
CA GLU A 606 23.16 19.14 -24.09
C GLU A 606 22.39 18.76 -22.81
N ARG A 607 22.85 19.23 -21.64
CA ARG A 607 22.09 19.07 -20.39
C ARG A 607 20.75 19.79 -20.48
N ASN A 608 20.72 21.01 -21.02
CA ASN A 608 19.47 21.76 -21.15
C ASN A 608 18.50 21.04 -22.09
N GLU A 609 19.02 20.53 -23.21
CA GLU A 609 18.27 19.72 -24.17
C GLU A 609 17.70 18.46 -23.51
N LEU A 610 18.52 17.71 -22.79
CA LEU A 610 18.11 16.51 -22.07
C LEU A 610 16.98 16.80 -21.07
N LEU A 611 17.10 17.86 -20.27
CA LEU A 611 16.08 18.23 -19.28
C LEU A 611 14.74 18.61 -19.93
N ILE A 612 14.77 19.30 -21.07
CA ILE A 612 13.56 19.65 -21.83
C ILE A 612 12.94 18.40 -22.44
N LEU A 613 13.73 17.52 -23.04
CA LEU A 613 13.25 16.27 -23.63
C LEU A 613 12.64 15.34 -22.56
N CYS A 614 13.31 15.18 -21.41
CA CYS A 614 12.76 14.42 -20.27
C CYS A 614 11.49 15.06 -19.69
N GLY A 615 11.43 16.39 -19.63
CA GLY A 615 10.22 17.10 -19.21
C GLY A 615 9.03 16.85 -20.13
N TYR A 616 9.24 16.96 -21.44
CA TYR A 616 8.20 16.78 -22.45
C TYR A 616 7.73 15.31 -22.55
N ILE A 617 8.66 14.37 -22.73
CA ILE A 617 8.32 12.95 -22.81
C ILE A 617 7.74 12.46 -21.47
N GLY A 618 8.24 12.97 -20.35
CA GLY A 618 7.66 12.73 -19.03
C GLY A 618 6.21 13.20 -18.92
N ALA A 619 5.87 14.36 -19.51
CA ALA A 619 4.49 14.85 -19.56
C ALA A 619 3.58 13.90 -20.34
N LEU A 620 4.04 13.41 -21.49
CA LEU A 620 3.29 12.43 -22.29
C LEU A 620 3.08 11.11 -21.54
N LEU A 621 4.11 10.60 -20.88
CA LEU A 621 3.99 9.41 -20.01
C LEU A 621 3.04 9.65 -18.83
N ALA A 622 3.07 10.84 -18.22
CA ALA A 622 2.16 11.22 -17.14
C ALA A 622 0.69 11.26 -17.58
N ILE A 623 0.40 11.74 -18.80
CA ILE A 623 -0.95 11.68 -19.38
C ILE A 623 -1.37 10.21 -19.51
N GLY A 624 -0.47 9.32 -19.94
CA GLY A 624 -0.79 7.91 -20.24
C GLY A 624 -1.13 7.14 -18.96
N ARG A 625 -0.43 7.49 -17.87
CA ARG A 625 -0.66 6.99 -16.52
C ARG A 625 -1.77 7.72 -15.77
N GLN A 626 -2.38 8.73 -16.37
CA GLN A 626 -3.41 9.57 -15.72
C GLN A 626 -2.91 10.26 -14.43
N TYR A 627 -1.63 10.64 -14.38
CA TYR A 627 -1.05 11.42 -13.27
C TYR A 627 -1.41 12.90 -13.40
N SER A 628 -2.70 13.20 -13.21
CA SER A 628 -3.29 14.51 -13.50
C SER A 628 -2.66 15.69 -12.75
N SER A 629 -2.15 15.48 -11.53
CA SER A 629 -1.51 16.53 -10.72
C SER A 629 -0.18 17.00 -11.28
N ILE A 630 0.61 16.12 -11.90
CA ILE A 630 1.96 16.43 -12.39
C ILE A 630 1.99 16.85 -13.87
N VAL A 631 0.96 16.52 -14.66
CA VAL A 631 0.93 16.87 -16.10
C VAL A 631 1.13 18.38 -16.32
N PRO A 632 0.35 19.27 -15.68
CA PRO A 632 0.59 20.72 -15.81
C PRO A 632 1.98 21.14 -15.38
N ALA A 633 2.47 20.59 -14.27
CA ALA A 633 3.78 20.93 -13.72
C ALA A 633 4.93 20.52 -14.66
N LEU A 634 4.83 19.39 -15.37
CA LEU A 634 5.81 18.96 -16.38
C LEU A 634 5.82 19.86 -17.62
N TYR A 635 4.65 20.27 -18.12
CA TYR A 635 4.56 21.23 -19.24
C TYR A 635 5.10 22.61 -18.84
N GLU A 636 4.78 23.09 -17.64
CA GLU A 636 5.28 24.36 -17.13
C GLU A 636 6.79 24.33 -16.90
N TYR A 637 7.32 23.25 -16.32
CA TYR A 637 8.74 23.00 -16.18
C TYR A 637 9.46 23.07 -17.54
N THR A 638 8.96 22.32 -18.52
CA THR A 638 9.53 22.27 -19.88
C THR A 638 9.49 23.65 -20.56
N SER A 639 8.36 24.35 -20.42
CA SER A 639 8.19 25.70 -20.97
C SER A 639 9.12 26.73 -20.32
N GLN A 640 9.34 26.64 -19.00
CA GLN A 640 10.28 27.53 -18.30
C GLN A 640 11.72 27.29 -18.73
N LEU A 641 12.11 26.04 -18.99
CA LEU A 641 13.44 25.71 -19.51
C LEU A 641 13.64 26.26 -20.92
N LEU A 642 12.67 26.07 -21.82
CA LEU A 642 12.71 26.63 -23.19
C LEU A 642 12.78 28.16 -23.21
N LYS A 643 12.12 28.85 -22.26
CA LYS A 643 12.14 30.32 -22.18
C LYS A 643 13.47 30.89 -21.68
N ARG A 644 14.15 30.17 -20.78
CA ARG A 644 15.33 30.68 -20.05
C ARG A 644 16.66 30.32 -20.72
N ARG A 645 16.66 29.37 -21.65
CA ARG A 645 17.87 28.78 -22.24
C ARG A 645 17.76 28.87 -23.76
N GLU A 646 18.87 29.18 -24.42
CA GLU A 646 18.98 29.07 -25.88
C GLU A 646 19.26 27.61 -26.21
N VAL A 647 18.34 26.97 -26.95
CA VAL A 647 18.36 25.53 -27.21
C VAL A 647 17.80 25.24 -28.60
N ASP A 648 18.42 24.32 -29.35
CA ASP A 648 17.99 23.93 -30.70
C ASP A 648 17.18 22.63 -30.67
N LEU A 649 15.88 22.72 -30.41
CA LEU A 649 14.97 21.56 -30.33
C LEU A 649 13.76 21.73 -31.26
N PRO A 650 13.23 20.63 -31.85
CA PRO A 650 12.01 20.65 -32.65
C PRO A 650 10.75 20.75 -31.76
N LEU A 651 10.77 21.62 -30.74
CA LEU A 651 9.68 21.84 -29.79
C LEU A 651 9.45 23.34 -29.60
N GLN A 652 8.19 23.77 -29.71
CA GLN A 652 7.80 25.18 -29.55
C GLN A 652 6.94 25.38 -28.30
N ILE A 653 7.07 26.54 -27.65
CA ILE A 653 6.31 26.87 -26.43
C ILE A 653 4.81 26.96 -26.75
N GLU A 654 4.47 27.43 -27.95
CA GLU A 654 3.10 27.52 -28.46
C GLU A 654 2.48 26.13 -28.57
N GLN A 655 3.22 25.15 -29.12
CA GLN A 655 2.78 23.76 -29.21
C GLN A 655 2.48 23.18 -27.82
N LEU A 656 3.41 23.34 -26.87
CA LEU A 656 3.23 22.86 -25.49
C LEU A 656 1.99 23.45 -24.81
N SER A 657 1.70 24.72 -25.08
CA SER A 657 0.54 25.42 -24.54
C SER A 657 -0.77 24.87 -25.13
N VAL A 658 -0.81 24.66 -26.44
CA VAL A 658 -1.97 24.09 -27.15
C VAL A 658 -2.25 22.65 -26.70
N GLU A 659 -1.21 21.82 -26.59
CA GLU A 659 -1.31 20.43 -26.11
C GLU A 659 -1.86 20.37 -24.67
N LEU A 660 -1.34 21.22 -23.78
CA LEU A 660 -1.81 21.30 -22.39
C LEU A 660 -3.27 21.79 -22.29
N GLU A 661 -3.66 22.79 -23.08
CA GLU A 661 -5.05 23.29 -23.12
C GLU A 661 -6.02 22.25 -23.67
N ALA A 662 -5.64 21.53 -24.74
CA ALA A 662 -6.41 20.44 -25.31
C ALA A 662 -6.60 19.30 -24.29
N TRP A 663 -5.53 18.92 -23.60
CA TRP A 663 -5.59 17.93 -22.51
C TRP A 663 -6.52 18.38 -21.39
N ARG A 664 -6.37 19.61 -20.86
CA ARG A 664 -7.25 20.17 -19.81
C ARG A 664 -8.71 20.16 -20.24
N ALA A 665 -9.02 20.62 -21.45
CA ALA A 665 -10.39 20.69 -21.96
C ALA A 665 -11.04 19.31 -22.10
N CYS A 666 -10.29 18.28 -22.50
CA CYS A 666 -10.81 16.93 -22.68
C CYS A 666 -10.89 16.12 -21.36
N THR A 667 -10.01 16.40 -20.39
CA THR A 667 -10.01 15.70 -19.08
C THR A 667 -10.92 16.35 -18.04
N HIS A 668 -11.15 17.66 -18.07
CA HIS A 668 -12.14 18.31 -17.20
C HIS A 668 -13.57 17.81 -17.42
N SER A 669 -13.88 17.23 -18.58
CA SER A 669 -15.18 16.59 -18.86
C SER A 669 -15.40 15.28 -18.08
N LEU A 670 -14.36 14.67 -17.52
CA LEU A 670 -14.43 13.33 -16.89
C LEU A 670 -14.43 13.38 -15.36
N ASN A 671 -13.96 14.49 -14.76
CA ASN A 671 -13.73 14.62 -13.32
C ASN A 671 -14.49 15.80 -12.70
N LYS A 672 -15.83 15.70 -12.55
CA LYS A 672 -16.54 16.15 -11.34
C LYS A 672 -18.06 15.96 -11.36
N GLY A 673 -18.57 15.55 -10.19
CA GLY A 673 -19.91 15.88 -9.70
C GLY A 673 -20.02 17.36 -9.32
N ALA A 674 -21.27 17.83 -9.26
CA ALA A 674 -21.68 19.22 -9.12
C ALA A 674 -20.86 20.06 -8.13
N GLU A 675 -20.04 21.00 -8.62
CA GLU A 675 -19.99 22.41 -8.17
C GLU A 675 -18.83 23.21 -8.83
N GLU A 676 -19.20 24.40 -9.34
CA GLU A 676 -18.45 25.67 -9.37
C GLU A 676 -17.60 26.17 -10.57
N THR A 677 -17.70 25.66 -11.80
CA THR A 677 -17.29 26.43 -13.01
C THR A 677 -18.21 26.21 -14.22
N PRO A 678 -18.51 27.22 -15.06
CA PRO A 678 -19.30 27.02 -16.28
C PRO A 678 -18.56 26.08 -17.23
N TYR A 679 -19.17 24.92 -17.50
CA TYR A 679 -18.62 23.90 -18.40
C TYR A 679 -18.71 24.36 -19.86
N THR A 680 -17.56 24.63 -20.47
CA THR A 680 -17.44 24.81 -21.92
C THR A 680 -16.97 23.49 -22.54
N PRO A 681 -17.75 22.87 -23.45
CA PRO A 681 -17.34 21.63 -24.09
C PRO A 681 -16.07 21.85 -24.94
N PRO A 682 -15.18 20.84 -25.04
CA PRO A 682 -13.96 20.95 -25.84
C PRO A 682 -14.31 21.17 -27.32
N THR A 683 -13.62 22.12 -27.93
CA THR A 683 -13.71 22.44 -29.37
C THR A 683 -13.22 21.28 -30.24
N GLU A 684 -13.60 21.25 -31.52
CA GLU A 684 -13.18 20.20 -32.45
C GLU A 684 -11.65 20.17 -32.64
N ALA A 685 -11.01 21.36 -32.68
CA ALA A 685 -9.55 21.46 -32.72
C ALA A 685 -8.87 20.88 -31.47
N GLN A 686 -9.41 21.15 -30.27
CA GLN A 686 -8.89 20.56 -29.03
C GLN A 686 -9.07 19.04 -28.99
N ARG A 687 -10.17 18.50 -29.53
CA ARG A 687 -10.36 17.05 -29.63
C ARG A 687 -9.40 16.40 -30.63
N ALA A 688 -9.17 17.03 -31.76
CA ALA A 688 -8.23 16.56 -32.76
C ALA A 688 -6.80 16.52 -32.18
N GLU A 689 -6.38 17.59 -31.51
CA GLU A 689 -5.08 17.64 -30.85
C GLU A 689 -4.96 16.62 -29.71
N TYR A 690 -6.00 16.47 -28.88
CA TYR A 690 -6.01 15.45 -27.84
C TYR A 690 -5.93 14.03 -28.41
N THR A 691 -6.57 13.77 -29.57
CA THR A 691 -6.47 12.47 -30.24
C THR A 691 -5.06 12.22 -30.79
N LEU A 692 -4.41 13.24 -31.33
CA LEU A 692 -3.02 13.19 -31.78
C LEU A 692 -2.05 12.95 -30.60
N LEU A 693 -2.29 13.60 -29.46
CA LEU A 693 -1.55 13.34 -28.23
C LEU A 693 -1.68 11.89 -27.82
N LEU A 694 -2.90 11.34 -27.80
CA LEU A 694 -3.16 9.94 -27.47
C LEU A 694 -2.49 8.96 -28.44
N SER A 695 -2.38 9.29 -29.73
CA SER A 695 -1.75 8.41 -30.72
C SER A 695 -0.22 8.32 -30.56
N ARG A 696 0.43 9.32 -29.94
CA ARG A 696 1.88 9.30 -29.68
C ARG A 696 2.25 8.45 -28.46
N MET A 697 1.26 8.08 -27.63
CA MET A 697 1.51 7.50 -26.32
C MET A 697 1.95 6.05 -26.38
N ARG A 698 2.80 5.69 -25.43
CA ARG A 698 3.22 4.32 -25.17
C ARG A 698 2.09 3.53 -24.50
N ALA A 699 1.90 2.29 -24.92
CA ALA A 699 1.05 1.36 -24.17
C ALA A 699 1.70 1.05 -22.80
N GLU A 700 0.96 1.21 -21.71
CA GLU A 700 1.49 0.86 -20.39
C GLU A 700 1.83 -0.64 -20.33
N PRO A 701 3.01 -1.00 -19.79
CA PRO A 701 3.46 -2.39 -19.76
C PRO A 701 2.62 -3.27 -18.83
N LEU A 702 1.88 -2.68 -17.88
CA LEU A 702 1.09 -3.40 -16.88
C LEU A 702 -0.30 -2.77 -16.76
N LYS A 703 -1.35 -3.59 -16.73
CA LYS A 703 -2.70 -3.07 -16.47
C LYS A 703 -2.82 -2.63 -15.02
N GLY A 704 -3.62 -1.58 -14.79
CA GLY A 704 -3.91 -1.09 -13.44
C GLY A 704 -2.91 -0.07 -12.88
N LEU A 705 -1.81 0.22 -13.59
CA LEU A 705 -0.88 1.31 -13.23
C LEU A 705 -1.40 2.72 -13.58
N GLN A 706 -2.61 2.82 -14.14
CA GLN A 706 -3.24 4.09 -14.46
C GLN A 706 -3.99 4.64 -13.24
N GLY A 707 -3.90 5.95 -13.04
CA GLY A 707 -4.51 6.69 -11.94
C GLY A 707 -3.47 7.17 -10.91
N PRO A 708 -3.85 8.08 -10.00
CA PRO A 708 -2.94 8.65 -9.02
C PRO A 708 -2.35 7.59 -8.08
N ASP A 709 -1.12 7.80 -7.62
CA ASP A 709 -0.51 6.98 -6.57
C ASP A 709 -0.95 7.48 -5.18
N TYR A 710 -1.22 6.55 -4.25
CA TYR A 710 -1.59 6.85 -2.87
C TYR A 710 -0.78 5.99 -1.90
N VAL A 711 0.18 6.62 -1.23
CA VAL A 711 0.97 5.96 -0.18
C VAL A 711 0.17 5.85 1.11
N THR A 712 0.53 4.87 1.95
CA THR A 712 0.02 4.80 3.31
C THR A 712 0.27 6.08 4.08
N GLY A 713 -0.79 6.66 4.64
CA GLY A 713 -0.74 7.91 5.38
C GLY A 713 -1.00 9.17 4.54
N SER A 714 -1.19 9.06 3.23
CA SER A 714 -1.46 10.23 2.36
C SER A 714 -2.80 10.93 2.63
N SER A 715 -3.74 10.25 3.30
CA SER A 715 -5.02 10.80 3.75
C SER A 715 -4.96 11.38 5.18
N LEU A 716 -3.81 11.31 5.85
CA LEU A 716 -3.69 11.81 7.22
C LEU A 716 -3.78 13.34 7.24
N PRO A 717 -4.46 13.92 8.24
CA PRO A 717 -4.65 15.36 8.33
C PRO A 717 -3.30 16.10 8.34
N SER A 718 -3.24 17.22 7.61
CA SER A 718 -2.07 18.10 7.56
C SER A 718 -1.79 18.71 8.94
N HIS A 719 -0.53 18.74 9.35
CA HIS A 719 -0.07 19.35 10.62
C HIS A 719 -0.20 20.88 10.66
N SER A 720 0.14 21.48 11.81
CA SER A 720 0.13 22.93 12.06
C SER A 720 1.06 23.73 11.14
N ASP A 721 2.19 23.14 10.71
CA ASP A 721 3.06 23.72 9.68
C ASP A 721 2.54 23.30 8.30
N VAL A 722 1.63 24.12 7.78
CA VAL A 722 0.96 23.88 6.50
C VAL A 722 1.97 24.00 5.36
N GLN A 723 2.48 22.87 4.87
CA GLN A 723 3.25 22.82 3.64
C GLN A 723 2.30 22.85 2.45
N ILE A 724 2.64 23.67 1.44
CA ILE A 724 1.86 23.86 0.22
C ILE A 724 2.63 23.23 -0.92
N SER A 725 1.97 22.34 -1.67
CA SER A 725 2.57 21.73 -2.85
C SER A 725 2.85 22.78 -3.91
N CYS A 726 4.09 22.84 -4.40
CA CYS A 726 4.45 23.75 -5.49
C CYS A 726 3.83 23.33 -6.83
N PHE A 727 3.27 22.12 -6.96
CA PHE A 727 2.58 21.68 -8.18
C PHE A 727 1.11 22.08 -8.18
N THR A 728 0.39 21.89 -7.07
CA THR A 728 -1.06 22.07 -7.03
C THR A 728 -1.49 23.36 -6.33
N GLY A 729 -0.60 24.00 -5.57
CA GLY A 729 -0.94 25.14 -4.72
C GLY A 729 -1.85 24.78 -3.53
N LEU A 730 -2.10 23.48 -3.31
CA LEU A 730 -2.93 22.97 -2.22
C LEU A 730 -2.08 22.56 -1.02
N ARG A 731 -2.72 22.49 0.15
CA ARG A 731 -2.09 21.97 1.37
C ARG A 731 -1.76 20.49 1.19
N ILE A 732 -0.54 20.10 1.54
CA ILE A 732 -0.12 18.70 1.49
C ILE A 732 -0.75 17.97 2.68
N GLN A 733 -1.48 16.89 2.40
CA GLN A 733 -1.94 15.91 3.38
C GLN A 733 -0.94 14.75 3.44
N GLY A 734 -0.73 14.19 4.64
CA GLY A 734 0.24 13.13 4.84
C GLY A 734 1.71 13.55 4.62
N PRO A 735 2.56 12.63 4.11
CA PRO A 735 4.01 12.85 4.03
C PRO A 735 4.41 13.89 2.97
N VAL A 736 5.30 14.79 3.38
CA VAL A 736 5.87 15.85 2.55
C VAL A 736 7.20 15.41 1.96
N PHE A 737 7.43 15.70 0.68
CA PHE A 737 8.72 15.53 0.02
C PHE A 737 9.33 16.90 -0.30
N PHE A 738 10.50 17.18 0.26
CA PHE A 738 11.24 18.42 -0.02
C PHE A 738 12.13 18.26 -1.24
N LEU A 739 12.12 19.26 -2.12
CA LEU A 739 13.03 19.35 -3.25
C LEU A 739 14.44 19.76 -2.78
N GLU A 740 15.41 19.71 -3.68
CA GLU A 740 16.83 19.92 -3.35
C GLU A 740 17.18 21.33 -2.85
N ASP A 741 16.27 22.30 -2.99
CA ASP A 741 16.43 23.65 -2.43
C ASP A 741 16.10 23.71 -0.91
N GLY A 742 15.52 22.65 -0.36
CA GLY A 742 15.06 22.56 1.02
C GLY A 742 13.91 23.50 1.38
N LYS A 743 13.29 24.16 0.38
CA LYS A 743 12.22 25.15 0.57
C LYS A 743 10.95 24.75 -0.15
N SER A 744 11.09 24.31 -1.39
CA SER A 744 9.99 23.86 -2.21
C SER A 744 9.61 22.44 -1.81
N SER A 745 8.31 22.19 -1.70
CA SER A 745 7.80 20.88 -1.30
C SER A 745 6.65 20.44 -2.20
N ILE A 746 6.52 19.12 -2.33
CA ILE A 746 5.42 18.43 -3.01
C ILE A 746 4.93 17.29 -2.12
N SER A 747 3.74 16.76 -2.41
CA SER A 747 3.30 15.55 -1.72
C SER A 747 4.19 14.37 -2.10
N LEU A 748 4.36 13.39 -1.20
CA LEU A 748 5.10 12.17 -1.54
C LEU A 748 4.48 11.45 -2.75
N ASN A 749 3.15 11.46 -2.86
CA ASN A 749 2.43 10.91 -4.01
C ASN A 749 2.88 11.57 -5.32
N ASP A 750 2.92 12.90 -5.37
CA ASP A 750 3.35 13.65 -6.56
C ASP A 750 4.82 13.38 -6.89
N ALA A 751 5.67 13.27 -5.87
CA ALA A 751 7.08 12.94 -6.06
C ALA A 751 7.23 11.55 -6.71
N LEU A 752 6.53 10.53 -6.19
CA LEU A 752 6.53 9.17 -6.74
C LEU A 752 6.03 9.14 -8.18
N MET A 753 4.90 9.79 -8.45
CA MET A 753 4.34 9.89 -9.81
C MET A 753 5.33 10.55 -10.76
N TRP A 754 5.98 11.65 -10.33
CA TRP A 754 7.00 12.35 -11.12
C TRP A 754 8.21 11.46 -11.39
N ALA A 755 8.79 10.83 -10.38
CA ALA A 755 9.98 10.00 -10.52
C ALA A 755 9.77 8.77 -11.42
N LYS A 756 8.52 8.29 -11.52
CA LYS A 756 8.13 7.20 -12.44
C LYS A 756 8.12 7.62 -13.91
N VAL A 757 8.03 8.91 -14.24
CA VAL A 757 7.91 9.41 -15.63
C VAL A 757 9.02 10.38 -16.04
N ASN A 758 9.62 11.09 -15.10
CA ASN A 758 10.74 12.00 -15.30
C ASN A 758 11.75 11.84 -14.15
N PRO A 759 12.98 11.39 -14.44
CA PRO A 759 13.99 11.17 -13.42
C PRO A 759 14.56 12.46 -12.83
N PHE A 760 14.38 13.63 -13.45
CA PHE A 760 15.00 14.87 -13.00
C PHE A 760 14.09 15.75 -12.15
N SER A 761 14.69 16.47 -11.20
CA SER A 761 13.97 17.43 -10.35
C SER A 761 13.38 18.61 -11.15
N PRO A 762 12.21 19.12 -10.74
CA PRO A 762 11.58 20.30 -11.34
C PRO A 762 12.38 21.61 -11.14
N LEU A 763 13.41 21.68 -10.29
CA LEU A 763 14.21 22.91 -10.17
C LEU A 763 15.23 23.10 -11.30
N GLY A 764 15.35 22.13 -12.22
CA GLY A 764 16.20 22.26 -13.42
C GLY A 764 17.70 22.22 -13.14
N THR A 765 18.08 21.63 -12.00
CA THR A 765 19.46 21.43 -11.51
C THR A 765 20.15 20.25 -12.21
N GLY A 766 19.39 19.32 -12.77
CA GLY A 766 19.91 18.04 -13.29
C GLY A 766 20.17 16.99 -12.22
N ILE A 767 19.73 17.24 -10.98
CA ILE A 767 19.74 16.25 -9.90
C ILE A 767 18.56 15.30 -10.11
N ARG A 768 18.81 14.01 -9.95
CA ARG A 768 17.79 12.96 -10.03
C ARG A 768 16.84 13.06 -8.82
N LEU A 769 15.54 13.05 -9.09
CA LEU A 769 14.49 12.93 -8.08
C LEU A 769 14.29 11.45 -7.75
N ASN A 770 14.57 11.05 -6.51
CA ASN A 770 14.37 9.67 -6.05
C ASN A 770 13.54 9.63 -4.75
N PRO A 771 12.22 9.48 -4.84
CA PRO A 771 11.30 9.46 -3.70
C PRO A 771 10.88 8.04 -3.26
N PHE A 772 11.47 6.98 -3.81
CA PHE A 772 11.08 5.59 -3.59
C PHE A 772 11.49 5.04 -2.21
#